data_AF-A0A0E0GA49-F1
#
_entry.id   AF-A0A0E0GA49-F1
#
_cell.length_a   1.000
_cell.length_b   1.000
_cell.length_c   1.000
_cell.angle_alpha   90.00
_cell.angle_beta   90.00
_cell.angle_gamma   90.00
#
_symmetry.space_group_name_H-M   'P 1'
#
loop_
_entity.id
_entity.type
_entity.pdbx_description
1 polymer ?
#
loop_
_entity_poly.entity_id
_entity_poly.type
_entity_poly.pdbx_seq_one_letter_code
_entity_poly.pdbx_strand_id
1 'polypeptide(L)'
;MEALPQIRQTLSEIDRRIPDALRVAMGLRLRPTAGAALVEVTRFAASCQPRPCPEGGDDPMECDEPAPARALRMEAASCFLPDHDEDSHFVRPEAGVVALADGVGGYRAPGVDAAAFARALVYNAFEMVVATTPGGAGGICPYALLGWAYEQAVSARTQGASTAVILSLAGATLKYAYIGDSAFAVFRDGKLFFRSEAQVHSFNYPFQLSVKNGNSVTSAARGGVEVKEGDVVVAGTDGLFDNVASEELQRIVAMGRALGLSPKQTADVVAGFAYEASTTMGRDTPFSLESRKKQGTIFRRGKRDDITVVVAYIMEKRMETLEQIKETLRETSKLVPDIVRAAVGLEHHYQTVELPHDDGCVKSFAAAFLRPQEQEQAHGDGEVQQAVRMESASCYVPDHDEDAHFVHDAAGVVGVADGVGGYRRRVGVDAGAFSRGLMTSAFAQLVTAEPGTPVCPYTLLERAYEETLESGAQGGSTAVILSLADGNVLRWAYIGDSAFAVLRDGRVVVRSVQQQRYFNAPYYLGGRRGDEGMTVGMVGEMKVRRGDVVMAGTDGLFDNMSDAELEKVVQIGTALGFSPKNMADIIGGTAYEMSRCLLKDSPFAVEWRKQHENEEEHFYGGKVDDITVVVACIVSSDS
;
A
#
# COMPACT_ATOMS: atom_id res chain seq x y z
N MET A 1 3.99 -32.59 -0.75
CA MET A 1 5.16 -31.70 -0.62
C MET A 1 4.66 -30.40 -0.05
N GLU A 2 5.11 -30.05 1.14
CA GLU A 2 4.70 -28.87 1.89
C GLU A 2 5.18 -27.60 1.20
N ALA A 3 4.34 -26.56 1.11
CA ALA A 3 4.72 -25.23 0.64
C ALA A 3 5.79 -24.62 1.57
N LEU A 4 6.70 -23.81 1.01
CA LEU A 4 7.71 -23.08 1.79
C LEU A 4 7.02 -22.25 2.90
N PRO A 5 7.64 -22.08 4.08
CA PRO A 5 7.05 -21.34 5.20
C PRO A 5 6.58 -19.92 4.82
N GLN A 6 7.37 -19.21 4.00
CA GLN A 6 7.05 -17.87 3.48
C GLN A 6 5.80 -17.89 2.60
N ILE A 7 5.67 -18.85 1.67
CA ILE A 7 4.46 -19.03 0.87
C ILE A 7 3.26 -19.31 1.79
N ARG A 8 3.40 -20.13 2.84
CA ARG A 8 2.30 -20.43 3.78
C ARG A 8 1.82 -19.19 4.51
N GLN A 9 2.73 -18.33 4.96
CA GLN A 9 2.42 -17.07 5.61
C GLN A 9 1.69 -16.13 4.64
N THR A 10 2.24 -15.89 3.45
CA THR A 10 1.61 -15.03 2.45
C THR A 10 0.25 -15.59 2.02
N LEU A 11 0.12 -16.90 1.81
CA LEU A 11 -1.16 -17.53 1.52
C LEU A 11 -2.15 -17.44 2.69
N SER A 12 -1.69 -17.47 3.93
CA SER A 12 -2.54 -17.24 5.11
C SER A 12 -3.01 -15.78 5.21
N GLU A 13 -2.16 -14.82 4.83
CA GLU A 13 -2.55 -13.42 4.75
C GLU A 13 -3.54 -13.17 3.62
N ILE A 14 -3.28 -13.73 2.44
CA ILE A 14 -4.21 -13.76 1.31
C ILE A 14 -5.53 -14.42 1.75
N ASP A 15 -5.46 -15.53 2.49
CA ASP A 15 -6.64 -16.25 3.00
C ASP A 15 -7.52 -15.36 3.88
N ARG A 16 -6.92 -14.55 4.76
CA ARG A 16 -7.63 -13.59 5.61
C ARG A 16 -8.23 -12.40 4.84
N ARG A 17 -7.59 -11.96 3.75
CA ARG A 17 -7.98 -10.76 2.98
C ARG A 17 -9.08 -11.01 1.94
N ILE A 18 -9.33 -12.26 1.55
CA ILE A 18 -10.30 -12.62 0.50
C ILE A 18 -11.66 -13.02 1.10
N PRO A 19 -12.77 -12.35 0.72
CA PRO A 19 -14.12 -12.75 1.13
C PRO A 19 -14.48 -14.19 0.69
N ASP A 20 -15.16 -14.96 1.55
CA ASP A 20 -15.53 -16.36 1.27
C ASP A 20 -16.43 -16.48 0.02
N ALA A 21 -17.24 -15.46 -0.25
CA ALA A 21 -18.07 -15.40 -1.45
C ALA A 21 -17.24 -15.47 -2.75
N LEU A 22 -16.07 -14.80 -2.75
CA LEU A 22 -15.14 -14.79 -3.87
C LEU A 22 -14.43 -16.13 -4.01
N ARG A 23 -14.10 -16.80 -2.89
CA ARG A 23 -13.52 -18.15 -2.91
C ARG A 23 -14.43 -19.14 -3.61
N VAL A 24 -15.72 -19.15 -3.25
CA VAL A 24 -16.71 -20.05 -3.86
C VAL A 24 -16.88 -19.75 -5.34
N ALA A 25 -17.01 -18.46 -5.70
CA ALA A 25 -17.21 -18.06 -7.10
C ALA A 25 -16.01 -18.42 -8.00
N MET A 26 -14.80 -18.48 -7.42
CA MET A 26 -13.56 -18.80 -8.12
C MET A 26 -13.08 -20.23 -7.89
N GLY A 27 -13.83 -21.06 -7.16
CA GLY A 27 -13.47 -22.45 -6.89
C GLY A 27 -12.22 -22.63 -6.01
N LEU A 28 -11.89 -21.64 -5.18
CA LEU A 28 -10.83 -21.74 -4.16
C LEU A 28 -11.34 -22.52 -2.94
N ARG A 29 -10.45 -23.22 -2.22
CA ARG A 29 -10.84 -23.97 -1.00
C ARG A 29 -11.55 -23.09 0.03
N LEU A 30 -12.70 -23.58 0.50
CA LEU A 30 -13.52 -22.98 1.56
C LEU A 30 -12.91 -23.20 2.96
N ARG A 31 -13.12 -22.22 3.85
CA ARG A 31 -12.84 -22.38 5.28
C ARG A 31 -13.80 -23.43 5.90
N PRO A 32 -13.36 -24.26 6.87
CA PRO A 32 -14.14 -25.40 7.38
C PRO A 32 -15.50 -25.07 8.01
N THR A 33 -15.78 -23.79 8.29
CA THR A 33 -16.97 -23.34 9.03
C THR A 33 -18.13 -22.84 8.15
N ALA A 34 -17.97 -22.70 6.83
CA ALA A 34 -18.90 -21.96 5.98
C ALA A 34 -19.99 -22.80 5.28
N GLY A 35 -20.54 -23.83 5.95
CA GLY A 35 -21.50 -24.77 5.35
C GLY A 35 -22.88 -24.18 4.97
N ALA A 36 -23.27 -23.05 5.56
CA ALA A 36 -24.62 -22.48 5.39
C ALA A 36 -24.72 -21.35 4.34
N ALA A 37 -23.60 -20.73 3.94
CA ALA A 37 -23.58 -19.57 3.03
C ALA A 37 -23.56 -19.92 1.53
N LEU A 38 -23.52 -21.21 1.19
CA LEU A 38 -23.26 -21.68 -0.17
C LEU A 38 -24.34 -21.25 -1.19
N VAL A 39 -25.61 -21.20 -0.77
CA VAL A 39 -26.76 -20.94 -1.67
C VAL A 39 -26.96 -19.45 -1.97
N GLU A 40 -26.67 -18.55 -1.01
CA GLU A 40 -26.80 -17.10 -1.20
C GLU A 40 -25.64 -16.52 -2.01
N VAL A 41 -24.43 -17.04 -1.80
CA VAL A 41 -23.23 -16.64 -2.56
C VAL A 41 -23.34 -17.01 -4.03
N THR A 42 -23.86 -18.20 -4.38
CA THR A 42 -24.07 -18.58 -5.78
C THR A 42 -25.11 -17.69 -6.47
N ARG A 43 -26.13 -17.24 -5.72
CA ARG A 43 -27.19 -16.35 -6.23
C ARG A 43 -26.68 -14.93 -6.46
N PHE A 44 -25.81 -14.42 -5.59
CA PHE A 44 -25.15 -13.12 -5.75
C PHE A 44 -24.18 -13.12 -6.94
N ALA A 45 -23.32 -14.14 -7.06
CA ALA A 45 -22.40 -14.29 -8.20
C ALA A 45 -23.11 -14.43 -9.56
N ALA A 46 -24.28 -15.09 -9.59
CA ALA A 46 -25.13 -15.16 -10.79
C ALA A 46 -25.77 -13.80 -11.17
N SER A 47 -25.98 -12.91 -10.20
CA SER A 47 -26.56 -11.58 -10.43
C SER A 47 -25.56 -10.57 -11.01
N CYS A 48 -24.26 -10.83 -10.88
CA CYS A 48 -23.16 -10.01 -11.41
C CYS A 48 -22.79 -10.33 -12.87
N GLN A 49 -23.52 -11.22 -13.55
CA GLN A 49 -23.31 -11.44 -14.98
C GLN A 49 -23.86 -10.26 -15.80
N PRO A 50 -23.13 -9.78 -16.81
CA PRO A 50 -23.59 -8.66 -17.63
C PRO A 50 -24.88 -9.04 -18.37
N ARG A 51 -25.93 -8.23 -18.20
CA ARG A 51 -27.16 -8.35 -18.98
C ARG A 51 -26.89 -7.98 -20.45
N PRO A 52 -27.52 -8.65 -21.44
CA PRO A 52 -27.44 -8.21 -22.83
C PRO A 52 -28.10 -6.84 -22.96
N CYS A 53 -27.38 -5.87 -23.54
CA CYS A 53 -27.98 -4.60 -23.93
C CYS A 53 -29.00 -4.82 -25.06
N PRO A 54 -30.14 -4.10 -25.09
CA PRO A 54 -31.06 -4.17 -26.21
C PRO A 54 -30.45 -3.54 -27.47
N GLU A 55 -30.65 -4.16 -28.62
CA GLU A 55 -30.30 -3.61 -29.92
C GLU A 55 -31.28 -2.51 -30.35
N GLY A 56 -30.74 -1.39 -30.84
CA GLY A 56 -31.36 -0.56 -31.88
C GLY A 56 -31.99 0.78 -31.48
N GLY A 57 -31.53 1.86 -32.12
CA GLY A 57 -32.24 3.14 -32.26
C GLY A 57 -31.34 4.37 -32.44
N ASP A 58 -31.13 4.79 -33.70
CA ASP A 58 -30.45 6.02 -34.19
C ASP A 58 -31.02 7.32 -33.55
N ASP A 59 -30.38 8.51 -33.49
CA ASP A 59 -29.59 9.29 -34.48
C ASP A 59 -28.94 10.52 -33.75
N PRO A 60 -28.23 11.50 -34.36
CA PRO A 60 -26.95 12.01 -33.87
C PRO A 60 -26.96 13.54 -33.61
N MET A 61 -25.78 14.07 -33.24
CA MET A 61 -25.43 15.49 -33.13
C MET A 61 -25.99 16.27 -31.94
N GLU A 62 -25.15 16.38 -30.91
CA GLU A 62 -24.82 17.69 -30.36
C GLU A 62 -23.29 17.81 -30.27
N CYS A 63 -22.78 18.87 -30.89
CA CYS A 63 -21.37 19.19 -30.96
C CYS A 63 -20.95 19.81 -29.63
N ASP A 64 -20.47 19.00 -28.69
CA ASP A 64 -19.70 19.53 -27.57
C ASP A 64 -18.23 19.68 -27.98
N GLU A 65 -17.74 20.89 -27.78
CA GLU A 65 -16.33 21.30 -27.89
C GLU A 65 -15.37 20.24 -27.31
N PRO A 66 -14.17 20.03 -27.88
CA PRO A 66 -13.22 19.06 -27.36
C PRO A 66 -12.78 19.48 -25.95
N ALA A 67 -13.30 18.78 -24.94
CA ALA A 67 -12.80 18.86 -23.58
C ALA A 67 -11.27 18.63 -23.60
N PRO A 68 -10.49 19.42 -22.84
CA PRO A 68 -9.05 19.22 -22.77
C PRO A 68 -8.75 17.78 -22.33
N ALA A 69 -7.80 17.13 -22.99
CA ALA A 69 -7.42 15.74 -22.71
C ALA A 69 -7.15 15.54 -21.21
N ARG A 70 -8.06 14.84 -20.53
CA ARG A 70 -7.98 14.59 -19.09
C ARG A 70 -6.77 13.70 -18.83
N ALA A 71 -5.86 14.13 -17.96
CA ALA A 71 -4.69 13.34 -17.65
C ALA A 71 -5.11 12.08 -16.86
N LEU A 72 -4.42 10.95 -17.02
CA LEU A 72 -4.66 9.71 -16.27
C LEU A 72 -3.50 9.39 -15.33
N ARG A 73 -3.77 8.67 -14.25
CA ARG A 73 -2.79 8.11 -13.31
C ARG A 73 -3.06 6.62 -13.11
N MET A 74 -2.08 5.89 -12.60
CA MET A 74 -2.26 4.52 -12.15
C MET A 74 -2.23 4.45 -10.63
N GLU A 75 -3.11 3.66 -10.04
CA GLU A 75 -2.97 3.17 -8.67
C GLU A 75 -2.64 1.68 -8.77
N ALA A 76 -1.50 1.26 -8.23
CA ALA A 76 -0.97 -0.07 -8.51
C ALA A 76 -0.40 -0.73 -7.25
N ALA A 77 -0.56 -2.04 -7.18
CA ALA A 77 -0.01 -2.88 -6.12
C ALA A 77 0.35 -4.26 -6.67
N SER A 78 1.11 -5.01 -5.89
CA SER A 78 1.63 -6.31 -6.32
C SER A 78 1.43 -7.40 -5.28
N CYS A 79 1.50 -8.64 -5.74
CA CYS A 79 1.59 -9.84 -4.94
C CYS A 79 2.68 -10.74 -5.52
N PHE A 80 3.55 -11.28 -4.66
CA PHE A 80 4.64 -12.16 -5.03
C PHE A 80 4.59 -13.41 -4.16
N LEU A 81 4.64 -14.58 -4.80
CA LEU A 81 4.69 -15.89 -4.15
C LEU A 81 5.94 -16.63 -4.65
N PRO A 82 7.02 -16.70 -3.87
CA PRO A 82 8.27 -17.33 -4.29
C PRO A 82 8.18 -18.87 -4.23
N ASP A 83 8.51 -19.57 -5.30
CA ASP A 83 8.87 -20.99 -5.33
C ASP A 83 10.41 -21.15 -5.30
N HIS A 84 11.10 -20.49 -6.23
CA HIS A 84 12.56 -20.47 -6.31
C HIS A 84 13.17 -19.07 -6.08
N ASP A 85 12.34 -18.05 -5.94
CA ASP A 85 12.73 -16.65 -5.66
C ASP A 85 13.53 -16.01 -6.81
N GLU A 86 13.18 -16.34 -8.06
CA GLU A 86 13.87 -15.91 -9.28
C GLU A 86 13.19 -14.74 -9.99
N ASP A 87 11.95 -14.43 -9.61
CA ASP A 87 11.23 -13.23 -10.02
C ASP A 87 11.71 -11.97 -9.29
N SER A 88 11.51 -10.81 -9.93
CA SER A 88 11.70 -9.50 -9.31
C SER A 88 10.73 -8.48 -9.92
N HIS A 89 10.29 -7.49 -9.13
CA HIS A 89 9.41 -6.42 -9.62
C HIS A 89 9.51 -5.13 -8.79
N PHE A 90 9.03 -4.02 -9.35
CA PHE A 90 8.70 -2.80 -8.60
C PHE A 90 7.44 -2.12 -9.15
N VAL A 91 6.81 -1.32 -8.29
CA VAL A 91 5.64 -0.50 -8.63
C VAL A 91 5.89 0.93 -8.15
N ARG A 92 5.80 1.91 -9.04
CA ARG A 92 5.98 3.35 -8.76
C ARG A 92 4.80 4.14 -9.34
N PRO A 93 3.65 4.18 -8.64
CA PRO A 93 2.44 4.83 -9.13
C PRO A 93 2.65 6.33 -9.44
N GLU A 94 3.49 7.01 -8.67
CA GLU A 94 3.79 8.45 -8.80
C GLU A 94 4.53 8.75 -10.11
N ALA A 95 5.41 7.84 -10.54
CA ALA A 95 6.08 7.89 -11.82
C ALA A 95 5.24 7.28 -12.95
N GLY A 96 4.14 6.59 -12.61
CA GLY A 96 3.34 5.83 -13.54
C GLY A 96 4.11 4.66 -14.17
N VAL A 97 5.02 4.01 -13.43
CA VAL A 97 5.86 2.92 -13.95
C VAL A 97 5.71 1.63 -13.15
N VAL A 98 5.60 0.51 -13.85
CA VAL A 98 5.63 -0.85 -13.32
C VAL A 98 6.68 -1.63 -14.09
N ALA A 99 7.50 -2.42 -13.39
CA ALA A 99 8.41 -3.37 -14.02
C ALA A 99 8.38 -4.72 -13.30
N LEU A 100 8.50 -5.81 -14.06
CA LEU A 100 8.67 -7.16 -13.56
C LEU A 100 9.62 -7.95 -14.47
N ALA A 101 10.34 -8.91 -13.90
CA ALA A 101 11.33 -9.73 -14.57
C ALA A 101 11.33 -11.13 -13.97
N ASP A 102 11.46 -12.15 -14.81
CA ASP A 102 11.43 -13.57 -14.45
C ASP A 102 12.79 -14.19 -14.78
N GLY A 103 13.50 -14.62 -13.74
CA GLY A 103 14.81 -15.24 -13.83
C GLY A 103 14.74 -16.64 -14.43
N VAL A 104 15.56 -16.91 -15.45
CA VAL A 104 15.48 -18.19 -16.18
C VAL A 104 16.10 -19.32 -15.33
N GLY A 105 15.26 -20.13 -14.69
CA GLY A 105 15.68 -21.20 -13.78
C GLY A 105 16.60 -22.28 -14.36
N GLY A 106 16.78 -22.35 -15.69
CA GLY A 106 17.78 -23.22 -16.33
C GLY A 106 19.23 -22.91 -15.92
N TYR A 107 19.50 -21.68 -15.46
CA TYR A 107 20.82 -21.25 -14.99
C TYR A 107 21.23 -21.84 -13.63
N ARG A 108 20.28 -22.41 -12.87
CA ARG A 108 20.60 -23.12 -11.61
C ARG A 108 21.53 -24.31 -11.82
N ALA A 109 21.34 -25.08 -12.89
CA ALA A 109 22.09 -26.32 -13.15
C ALA A 109 23.62 -26.12 -13.24
N PRO A 110 24.13 -25.09 -13.93
CA PRO A 110 25.56 -24.76 -13.90
C PRO A 110 26.02 -24.02 -12.62
N GLY A 111 25.17 -23.86 -11.60
CA GLY A 111 25.50 -23.19 -10.34
C GLY A 111 25.45 -21.66 -10.40
N VAL A 112 24.74 -21.10 -11.39
CA VAL A 112 24.51 -19.66 -11.50
C VAL A 112 23.24 -19.29 -10.76
N ASP A 113 23.26 -18.17 -10.02
CA ASP A 113 22.07 -17.57 -9.43
C ASP A 113 21.12 -17.12 -10.55
N ALA A 114 19.99 -17.81 -10.70
CA ALA A 114 19.01 -17.52 -11.74
C ALA A 114 18.22 -16.23 -11.47
N ALA A 115 18.16 -15.76 -10.22
CA ALA A 115 17.50 -14.52 -9.83
C ALA A 115 18.36 -13.29 -10.11
N ALA A 116 19.68 -13.43 -10.15
CA ALA A 116 20.63 -12.31 -10.19
C ALA A 116 20.35 -11.34 -11.35
N PHE A 117 20.10 -11.87 -12.55
CA PHE A 117 19.86 -11.03 -13.73
C PHE A 117 18.51 -10.30 -13.66
N ALA A 118 17.45 -10.98 -13.23
CA ALA A 118 16.13 -10.39 -13.05
C ALA A 118 16.16 -9.24 -12.03
N ARG A 119 16.76 -9.49 -10.87
CA ARG A 119 16.96 -8.48 -9.80
C ARG A 119 17.77 -7.29 -10.29
N ALA A 120 18.86 -7.52 -11.04
CA ALA A 120 19.67 -6.44 -11.60
C ALA A 120 18.88 -5.59 -12.60
N LEU A 121 18.11 -6.20 -13.51
CA LEU A 121 17.27 -5.45 -14.45
C LEU A 121 16.26 -4.55 -13.72
N VAL A 122 15.54 -5.13 -12.75
CA VAL A 122 14.49 -4.42 -12.00
C VAL A 122 15.10 -3.32 -11.13
N TYR A 123 16.19 -3.59 -10.41
CA TYR A 123 16.89 -2.61 -9.59
C TYR A 123 17.44 -1.44 -10.42
N ASN A 124 18.12 -1.73 -11.53
CA ASN A 124 18.65 -0.68 -12.41
C ASN A 124 17.51 0.18 -13.00
N ALA A 125 16.42 -0.44 -13.43
CA ALA A 125 15.25 0.30 -13.91
C ALA A 125 14.63 1.16 -12.81
N PHE A 126 14.54 0.66 -11.57
CA PHE A 126 14.04 1.40 -10.41
C PHE A 126 14.90 2.65 -10.13
N GLU A 127 16.23 2.50 -10.05
CA GLU A 127 17.16 3.59 -9.79
C GLU A 127 17.01 4.73 -10.80
N MET A 128 16.88 4.41 -12.10
CA MET A 128 16.65 5.42 -13.13
C MET A 128 15.29 6.11 -13.00
N VAL A 129 14.25 5.37 -12.62
CA VAL A 129 12.92 5.93 -12.38
C VAL A 129 12.95 6.87 -11.16
N VAL A 130 13.73 6.53 -10.12
CA VAL A 130 13.92 7.37 -8.93
C VAL A 130 14.69 8.64 -9.23
N ALA A 131 15.75 8.54 -10.03
CA ALA A 131 16.58 9.67 -10.44
C ALA A 131 15.87 10.63 -11.42
N THR A 132 14.75 10.21 -12.01
CA THR A 132 13.98 11.05 -12.94
C THR A 132 12.89 11.82 -12.19
N THR A 133 12.79 13.14 -12.43
CA THR A 133 11.76 13.99 -11.80
C THR A 133 10.35 13.52 -12.18
N PRO A 134 9.45 13.26 -11.20
CA PRO A 134 8.05 12.95 -11.47
C PRO A 134 7.35 14.07 -12.27
N GLY A 135 6.50 13.72 -13.23
CA GLY A 135 5.62 14.69 -13.90
C GLY A 135 6.11 15.28 -15.23
N GLY A 136 7.22 14.81 -15.81
CA GLY A 136 7.60 15.16 -17.18
C GLY A 136 6.51 14.79 -18.19
N ALA A 137 6.10 15.73 -19.05
CA ALA A 137 4.95 15.61 -19.96
C ALA A 137 4.96 14.41 -20.94
N GLY A 138 6.08 13.69 -21.08
CA GLY A 138 6.24 12.55 -22.00
C GLY A 138 6.13 11.15 -21.40
N GLY A 139 6.10 11.03 -20.06
CA GLY A 139 6.27 9.76 -19.34
C GLY A 139 7.65 9.11 -19.56
N ILE A 140 7.99 8.09 -18.78
CA ILE A 140 9.26 7.34 -18.95
C ILE A 140 9.13 6.40 -20.15
N CYS A 141 10.11 6.37 -21.05
CA CYS A 141 10.09 5.45 -22.20
C CYS A 141 10.49 4.04 -21.77
N PRO A 142 9.59 3.03 -21.83
CA PRO A 142 9.90 1.68 -21.35
C PRO A 142 11.06 1.01 -22.08
N TYR A 143 11.15 1.22 -23.40
CA TYR A 143 12.22 0.62 -24.22
C TYR A 143 13.60 1.20 -23.88
N ALA A 144 13.68 2.51 -23.67
CA ALA A 144 14.93 3.16 -23.25
C ALA A 144 15.32 2.71 -21.83
N LEU A 145 14.34 2.58 -20.92
CA LEU A 145 14.57 2.11 -19.56
C LEU A 145 15.08 0.66 -19.56
N LEU A 146 14.46 -0.23 -20.33
CA LEU A 146 14.89 -1.63 -20.47
C LEU A 146 16.32 -1.73 -21.04
N GLY A 147 16.61 -0.92 -22.07
CA GLY A 147 17.95 -0.87 -22.68
C GLY A 147 19.02 -0.42 -21.69
N TRP A 148 18.76 0.66 -20.97
CA TRP A 148 19.68 1.16 -19.95
C TRP A 148 19.88 0.13 -18.82
N ALA A 149 18.79 -0.43 -18.28
CA ALA A 149 18.88 -1.42 -17.20
C ALA A 149 19.67 -2.67 -17.61
N TYR A 150 19.50 -3.12 -18.85
CA TYR A 150 20.27 -4.19 -19.44
C TYR A 150 21.76 -3.84 -19.59
N GLU A 151 22.09 -2.66 -20.13
CA GLU A 151 23.48 -2.21 -20.29
C GLU A 151 24.22 -2.14 -18.95
N GLN A 152 23.54 -1.72 -17.89
CA GLN A 152 24.09 -1.71 -16.53
C GLN A 152 24.31 -3.13 -16.00
N ALA A 153 23.35 -4.03 -16.17
CA ALA A 153 23.50 -5.44 -15.78
C ALA A 153 24.65 -6.13 -16.52
N VAL A 154 24.82 -5.84 -17.81
CA VAL A 154 25.94 -6.31 -18.64
C VAL A 154 27.28 -5.74 -18.19
N SER A 155 27.33 -4.44 -17.89
CA SER A 155 28.54 -3.76 -17.40
C SER A 155 28.99 -4.32 -16.05
N ALA A 156 28.03 -4.64 -15.18
CA ALA A 156 28.27 -5.33 -13.91
C ALA A 156 28.62 -6.82 -14.08
N ARG A 157 28.58 -7.36 -15.31
CA ARG A 157 28.81 -8.78 -15.62
C ARG A 157 27.89 -9.73 -14.84
N THR A 158 26.67 -9.29 -14.57
CA THR A 158 25.66 -10.05 -13.82
C THR A 158 25.35 -11.34 -14.56
N GLN A 159 25.53 -12.49 -13.93
CA GLN A 159 25.23 -13.78 -14.56
C GLN A 159 23.73 -14.09 -14.52
N GLY A 160 23.30 -15.05 -15.34
CA GLY A 160 21.90 -15.44 -15.46
C GLY A 160 21.26 -14.91 -16.75
N ALA A 161 19.95 -15.14 -16.88
CA ALA A 161 19.12 -14.58 -17.92
C ALA A 161 17.74 -14.26 -17.36
N SER A 162 17.02 -13.35 -17.99
CA SER A 162 15.69 -12.95 -17.53
C SER A 162 14.77 -12.54 -18.68
N THR A 163 13.48 -12.80 -18.53
CA THR A 163 12.44 -12.04 -19.25
C THR A 163 12.29 -10.66 -18.61
N ALA A 164 11.54 -9.75 -19.23
CA ALA A 164 11.17 -8.48 -18.60
C ALA A 164 9.90 -7.89 -19.21
N VAL A 165 9.09 -7.22 -18.39
CA VAL A 165 7.99 -6.34 -18.80
C VAL A 165 8.15 -5.00 -18.09
N ILE A 166 8.15 -3.90 -18.85
CA ILE A 166 8.09 -2.54 -18.33
C ILE A 166 6.88 -1.83 -18.92
N LEU A 167 6.03 -1.27 -18.05
CA LEU A 167 4.86 -0.48 -18.39
C LEU A 167 5.03 0.94 -17.87
N SER A 168 4.64 1.93 -18.67
CA SER A 168 4.71 3.35 -18.32
C SER A 168 3.47 4.09 -18.82
N LEU A 169 2.73 4.72 -17.92
CA LEU A 169 1.57 5.53 -18.28
C LEU A 169 2.01 6.94 -18.66
N ALA A 170 1.78 7.31 -19.92
CA ALA A 170 2.10 8.62 -20.46
C ALA A 170 0.84 9.26 -21.03
N GLY A 171 0.22 10.17 -20.27
CA GLY A 171 -1.09 10.74 -20.63
C GLY A 171 -2.18 9.66 -20.60
N ALA A 172 -2.83 9.41 -21.73
CA ALA A 172 -3.82 8.34 -21.89
C ALA A 172 -3.25 7.06 -22.52
N THR A 173 -1.93 7.01 -22.77
CA THR A 173 -1.30 5.86 -23.41
C THR A 173 -0.49 5.06 -22.38
N LEU A 174 -0.83 3.80 -22.19
CA LEU A 174 0.02 2.82 -21.50
C LEU A 174 1.09 2.34 -22.47
N LYS A 175 2.28 2.94 -22.39
CA LYS A 175 3.45 2.52 -23.16
C LYS A 175 4.04 1.25 -22.55
N TYR A 176 4.56 0.36 -23.39
CA TYR A 176 5.17 -0.88 -22.93
C TYR A 176 6.44 -1.21 -23.70
N ALA A 177 7.34 -1.92 -23.02
CA ALA A 177 8.42 -2.69 -23.63
C ALA A 177 8.55 -4.02 -22.87
N TYR A 178 8.59 -5.13 -23.57
CA TYR A 178 8.76 -6.43 -22.95
C TYR A 178 9.55 -7.40 -23.82
N ILE A 179 10.15 -8.39 -23.17
CA ILE A 179 10.84 -9.50 -23.80
C ILE A 179 10.59 -10.80 -23.04
N GLY A 180 10.24 -11.86 -23.76
CA GLY A 180 9.92 -13.17 -23.18
C GLY A 180 8.42 -13.46 -23.11
N ASP A 181 8.03 -14.31 -22.17
CA ASP A 181 6.67 -14.82 -21.96
C ASP A 181 6.00 -14.32 -20.67
N SER A 182 6.70 -13.55 -19.83
CA SER A 182 6.04 -12.62 -18.93
C SER A 182 5.17 -11.63 -19.73
N ALA A 183 4.01 -11.28 -19.21
CA ALA A 183 2.97 -10.63 -20.00
C ALA A 183 2.18 -9.60 -19.22
N PHE A 184 1.35 -8.85 -19.95
CA PHE A 184 0.34 -7.98 -19.38
C PHE A 184 -0.95 -8.01 -20.19
N ALA A 185 -2.06 -7.67 -19.53
CA ALA A 185 -3.38 -7.54 -20.10
C ALA A 185 -4.06 -6.27 -19.60
N VAL A 186 -4.84 -5.63 -20.46
CA VAL A 186 -5.71 -4.49 -20.14
C VAL A 186 -7.15 -4.97 -20.24
N PHE A 187 -7.93 -4.71 -19.20
CA PHE A 187 -9.35 -5.00 -19.12
C PHE A 187 -10.14 -3.70 -19.10
N ARG A 188 -11.16 -3.62 -19.94
CA ARG A 188 -12.08 -2.49 -20.05
C ARG A 188 -13.50 -2.98 -19.88
N ASP A 189 -14.27 -2.35 -18.99
CA ASP A 189 -15.65 -2.73 -18.69
C ASP A 189 -15.80 -4.23 -18.36
N GLY A 190 -14.83 -4.77 -17.61
CA GLY A 190 -14.78 -6.18 -17.21
C GLY A 190 -14.49 -7.17 -18.35
N LYS A 191 -14.02 -6.70 -19.52
CA LYS A 191 -13.65 -7.54 -20.67
C LYS A 191 -12.18 -7.37 -21.02
N LEU A 192 -11.54 -8.44 -21.51
CA LEU A 192 -10.17 -8.36 -22.02
C LEU A 192 -10.14 -7.45 -23.25
N PHE A 193 -9.44 -6.32 -23.14
CA PHE A 193 -9.30 -5.32 -24.20
C PHE A 193 -7.97 -5.49 -24.97
N PHE A 194 -6.88 -5.77 -24.25
CA PHE A 194 -5.57 -5.99 -24.83
C PHE A 194 -4.82 -7.06 -24.04
N ARG A 195 -3.99 -7.87 -24.71
CA ARG A 195 -3.05 -8.80 -24.08
C ARG A 195 -1.75 -8.80 -24.88
N SER A 196 -0.60 -8.77 -24.20
CA SER A 196 0.70 -8.93 -24.85
C SER A 196 0.88 -10.36 -25.39
N GLU A 197 1.64 -10.49 -26.47
CA GLU A 197 1.94 -11.79 -27.08
C GLU A 197 3.24 -12.35 -26.49
N ALA A 198 3.25 -13.62 -26.12
CA ALA A 198 4.46 -14.26 -25.61
C ALA A 198 5.52 -14.39 -26.72
N GLN A 199 6.77 -14.02 -26.41
CA GLN A 199 7.91 -14.17 -27.29
C GLN A 199 8.70 -15.42 -26.92
N VAL A 200 8.58 -16.46 -27.74
CA VAL A 200 9.22 -17.76 -27.48
C VAL A 200 9.99 -18.25 -28.71
N HIS A 201 11.11 -18.93 -28.48
CA HIS A 201 11.83 -19.67 -29.53
C HIS A 201 11.14 -21.02 -29.81
N SER A 202 10.71 -21.70 -28.74
CA SER A 202 9.89 -22.91 -28.79
C SER A 202 9.12 -23.06 -27.47
N PHE A 203 8.27 -24.08 -27.35
CA PHE A 203 7.46 -24.27 -26.14
C PHE A 203 8.34 -24.31 -24.87
N ASN A 204 8.01 -23.48 -23.87
CA ASN A 204 8.74 -23.34 -22.62
C ASN A 204 10.22 -22.92 -22.80
N TYR A 205 10.50 -22.15 -23.86
CA TYR A 205 11.83 -21.55 -24.11
C TYR A 205 11.67 -20.10 -24.58
N PRO A 206 11.55 -19.14 -23.64
CA PRO A 206 11.26 -17.75 -23.96
C PRO A 206 12.46 -17.00 -24.53
N PHE A 207 12.15 -15.87 -25.16
CA PHE A 207 13.16 -14.84 -25.40
C PHE A 207 13.62 -14.30 -24.04
N GLN A 208 14.93 -14.09 -23.89
CA GLN A 208 15.51 -13.70 -22.61
C GLN A 208 16.75 -12.84 -22.82
N LEU A 209 16.94 -11.86 -21.95
CA LEU A 209 18.15 -11.04 -21.90
C LEU A 209 19.20 -11.73 -21.04
N SER A 210 20.47 -11.69 -21.46
CA SER A 210 21.60 -12.19 -20.68
C SER A 210 22.90 -11.55 -21.15
N VAL A 211 23.99 -11.72 -20.38
CA VAL A 211 25.33 -11.23 -20.76
C VAL A 211 25.92 -11.99 -21.94
N LYS A 212 25.58 -13.28 -22.10
CA LYS A 212 26.12 -14.15 -23.15
C LYS A 212 25.03 -15.06 -23.70
N ASN A 213 24.93 -15.11 -25.03
CA ASN A 213 24.05 -15.99 -25.78
C ASN A 213 22.54 -15.78 -25.52
N GLY A 214 22.15 -14.60 -25.02
CA GLY A 214 20.76 -14.17 -24.90
C GLY A 214 20.26 -13.40 -26.13
N ASN A 215 18.98 -13.09 -26.13
CA ASN A 215 18.39 -12.17 -27.09
C ASN A 215 18.91 -10.74 -26.87
N SER A 216 18.93 -9.95 -27.93
CA SER A 216 19.21 -8.51 -27.85
C SER A 216 17.97 -7.76 -27.38
N VAL A 217 18.16 -6.66 -26.65
CA VAL A 217 17.09 -5.70 -26.31
C VAL A 217 16.34 -5.22 -27.55
N THR A 218 17.00 -5.20 -28.71
CA THR A 218 16.35 -4.87 -29.99
C THR A 218 15.25 -5.86 -30.42
N SER A 219 15.17 -7.02 -29.76
CA SER A 219 14.10 -8.03 -29.95
C SER A 219 12.88 -7.77 -29.08
N ALA A 220 12.96 -6.84 -28.13
CA ALA A 220 11.85 -6.50 -27.23
C ALA A 220 10.68 -5.92 -28.04
N ALA A 221 9.48 -6.44 -27.78
CA ALA A 221 8.25 -5.84 -28.28
C ALA A 221 8.06 -4.48 -27.60
N ARG A 222 7.60 -3.48 -28.35
CA ARG A 222 7.36 -2.12 -27.86
C ARG A 222 6.12 -1.52 -28.51
N GLY A 223 5.38 -0.72 -27.76
CA GLY A 223 4.18 -0.09 -28.27
C GLY A 223 3.46 0.73 -27.21
N GLY A 224 2.20 1.06 -27.48
CA GLY A 224 1.31 1.72 -26.56
C GLY A 224 -0.12 1.22 -26.74
N VAL A 225 -0.87 1.20 -25.63
CA VAL A 225 -2.30 0.92 -25.60
C VAL A 225 -3.01 2.15 -25.06
N GLU A 226 -4.00 2.66 -25.78
CA GLU A 226 -4.86 3.72 -25.25
C GLU A 226 -5.72 3.17 -24.11
N VAL A 227 -5.53 3.74 -22.93
CA VAL A 227 -6.26 3.39 -21.70
C VAL A 227 -7.25 4.49 -21.34
N LYS A 228 -8.28 4.11 -20.60
CA LYS A 228 -9.34 4.98 -20.09
C LYS A 228 -9.44 4.83 -18.59
N GLU A 229 -10.04 5.83 -17.94
CA GLU A 229 -10.48 5.70 -16.56
C GLU A 229 -11.33 4.42 -16.39
N GLY A 230 -11.07 3.68 -15.33
CA GLY A 230 -11.73 2.42 -15.02
C GLY A 230 -11.09 1.19 -15.65
N ASP A 231 -10.13 1.36 -16.59
CA ASP A 231 -9.36 0.23 -17.10
C ASP A 231 -8.52 -0.42 -15.99
N VAL A 232 -8.40 -1.74 -16.04
CA VAL A 232 -7.55 -2.52 -15.13
C VAL A 232 -6.42 -3.13 -15.93
N VAL A 233 -5.19 -2.86 -15.53
CA VAL A 233 -3.99 -3.49 -16.07
C VAL A 233 -3.56 -4.60 -15.13
N VAL A 234 -3.36 -5.80 -15.65
CA VAL A 234 -2.75 -6.93 -14.93
C VAL A 234 -1.46 -7.30 -15.64
N ALA A 235 -0.34 -7.22 -14.95
CA ALA A 235 0.97 -7.67 -15.43
C ALA A 235 1.46 -8.82 -14.53
N GLY A 236 2.21 -9.76 -15.09
CA GLY A 236 2.74 -10.87 -14.31
C GLY A 236 3.77 -11.71 -15.05
N THR A 237 4.44 -12.55 -14.29
CA THR A 237 5.40 -13.55 -14.80
C THR A 237 4.68 -14.79 -15.33
N ASP A 238 5.43 -15.74 -15.89
CA ASP A 238 4.80 -16.89 -16.52
C ASP A 238 4.06 -17.77 -15.48
N GLY A 239 4.47 -17.74 -14.21
CA GLY A 239 3.76 -18.39 -13.10
C GLY A 239 2.29 -17.97 -12.96
N LEU A 240 1.92 -16.76 -13.40
CA LEU A 240 0.52 -16.37 -13.57
C LEU A 240 -0.07 -16.95 -14.87
N PHE A 241 0.52 -16.61 -16.02
CA PHE A 241 -0.12 -16.81 -17.31
C PHE A 241 -0.11 -18.25 -17.82
N ASP A 242 0.75 -19.11 -17.28
CA ASP A 242 0.77 -20.55 -17.50
C ASP A 242 -0.33 -21.29 -16.72
N ASN A 243 -0.84 -20.67 -15.65
CA ASN A 243 -1.78 -21.27 -14.71
C ASN A 243 -3.20 -20.70 -14.80
N VAL A 244 -3.37 -19.46 -15.28
CA VAL A 244 -4.65 -18.75 -15.32
C VAL A 244 -5.04 -18.39 -16.76
N ALA A 245 -6.18 -18.89 -17.22
CA ALA A 245 -6.70 -18.57 -18.55
C ALA A 245 -7.21 -17.12 -18.63
N SER A 246 -7.23 -16.53 -19.83
CA SER A 246 -7.71 -15.16 -20.06
C SER A 246 -9.13 -14.95 -19.53
N GLU A 247 -10.01 -15.94 -19.70
CA GLU A 247 -11.42 -15.90 -19.28
C GLU A 247 -11.57 -15.99 -17.76
N GLU A 248 -10.66 -16.70 -17.09
CA GLU A 248 -10.60 -16.75 -15.64
C GLU A 248 -10.11 -15.42 -15.08
N LEU A 249 -9.03 -14.89 -15.65
CA LEU A 249 -8.49 -13.60 -15.26
C LEU A 249 -9.51 -12.47 -15.46
N GLN A 250 -10.22 -12.48 -16.59
CA GLN A 250 -11.31 -11.54 -16.86
C GLN A 250 -12.41 -11.60 -15.79
N ARG A 251 -12.83 -12.81 -15.38
CA ARG A 251 -13.85 -12.98 -14.33
C ARG A 251 -13.37 -12.46 -12.98
N ILE A 252 -12.12 -12.74 -12.61
CA ILE A 252 -11.52 -12.26 -11.37
C ILE A 252 -11.49 -10.73 -11.35
N VAL A 253 -11.03 -10.10 -12.44
CA VAL A 253 -10.96 -8.63 -12.55
C VAL A 253 -12.35 -8.00 -12.53
N ALA A 254 -13.30 -8.54 -13.29
CA ALA A 254 -14.67 -8.03 -13.32
C ALA A 254 -15.34 -8.12 -11.94
N MET A 255 -15.17 -9.25 -11.25
CA MET A 255 -15.72 -9.45 -9.90
C MET A 255 -15.01 -8.56 -8.87
N GLY A 256 -13.69 -8.43 -8.94
CA GLY A 256 -12.92 -7.54 -8.07
C GLY A 256 -13.37 -6.08 -8.19
N ARG A 257 -13.60 -5.61 -9.42
CA ARG A 257 -14.15 -4.27 -9.66
C ARG A 257 -15.59 -4.11 -9.14
N ALA A 258 -16.46 -5.10 -9.37
CA ALA A 258 -17.83 -5.07 -8.88
C ALA A 258 -17.93 -5.05 -7.34
N LEU A 259 -16.96 -5.66 -6.66
CA LEU A 259 -16.85 -5.71 -5.20
C LEU A 259 -16.04 -4.56 -4.60
N GLY A 260 -15.52 -3.64 -5.41
CA GLY A 260 -14.71 -2.52 -4.95
C GLY A 260 -13.35 -2.94 -4.36
N LEU A 261 -12.78 -4.07 -4.79
CA LEU A 261 -11.46 -4.52 -4.32
C LEU A 261 -10.38 -3.54 -4.74
N SER A 262 -9.46 -3.22 -3.83
CA SER A 262 -8.26 -2.43 -4.13
C SER A 262 -7.31 -3.17 -5.09
N PRO A 263 -6.37 -2.47 -5.75
CA PRO A 263 -5.37 -3.14 -6.59
C PRO A 263 -4.61 -4.24 -5.85
N LYS A 264 -4.32 -4.05 -4.55
CA LYS A 264 -3.62 -5.03 -3.72
C LYS A 264 -4.47 -6.28 -3.49
N GLN A 265 -5.74 -6.09 -3.13
CA GLN A 265 -6.66 -7.23 -2.94
C GLN A 265 -6.85 -8.00 -4.24
N THR A 266 -6.99 -7.32 -5.37
CA THR A 266 -7.11 -7.99 -6.68
C THR A 266 -5.82 -8.74 -7.05
N ALA A 267 -4.64 -8.16 -6.81
CA ALA A 267 -3.37 -8.85 -7.02
C ALA A 267 -3.25 -10.12 -6.14
N ASP A 268 -3.66 -10.04 -4.87
CA ASP A 268 -3.67 -11.16 -3.92
C ASP A 268 -4.61 -12.28 -4.38
N VAL A 269 -5.80 -11.94 -4.88
CA VAL A 269 -6.77 -12.91 -5.43
C VAL A 269 -6.22 -13.60 -6.68
N VAL A 270 -5.66 -12.82 -7.61
CA VAL A 270 -5.11 -13.36 -8.86
C VAL A 270 -3.93 -14.28 -8.57
N ALA A 271 -3.00 -13.87 -7.69
CA ALA A 271 -1.85 -14.69 -7.30
C ALA A 271 -2.28 -15.97 -6.55
N GLY A 272 -3.22 -15.86 -5.62
CA GLY A 272 -3.76 -17.03 -4.90
C GLY A 272 -4.44 -18.03 -5.84
N PHE A 273 -5.20 -17.54 -6.82
CA PHE A 273 -5.82 -18.38 -7.84
C PHE A 273 -4.78 -19.05 -8.74
N ALA A 274 -3.75 -18.31 -9.18
CA ALA A 274 -2.64 -18.86 -9.94
C ALA A 274 -1.90 -19.98 -9.17
N TYR A 275 -1.66 -19.77 -7.87
CA TYR A 275 -1.01 -20.75 -6.99
C TYR A 275 -1.86 -22.02 -6.80
N GLU A 276 -3.16 -21.88 -6.58
CA GLU A 276 -4.04 -23.06 -6.48
C GLU A 276 -4.10 -23.80 -7.81
N ALA A 277 -4.18 -23.09 -8.94
CA ALA A 277 -4.14 -23.70 -10.27
C ALA A 277 -2.80 -24.40 -10.56
N SER A 278 -1.66 -23.84 -10.12
CA SER A 278 -0.32 -24.41 -10.31
C SER A 278 -0.13 -25.72 -9.54
N THR A 279 -0.80 -25.87 -8.40
CA THR A 279 -0.67 -27.03 -7.51
C THR A 279 -1.77 -28.09 -7.67
N THR A 280 -2.88 -27.76 -8.33
CA THR A 280 -4.01 -28.68 -8.52
C THR A 280 -3.70 -29.75 -9.57
N MET A 281 -3.69 -31.01 -9.13
CA MET A 281 -3.55 -32.17 -10.00
C MET A 281 -4.82 -32.40 -10.83
N GLY A 282 -4.66 -32.75 -12.10
CA GLY A 282 -5.79 -33.04 -13.00
C GLY A 282 -6.48 -31.81 -13.58
N ARG A 283 -6.06 -30.59 -13.21
CA ARG A 283 -6.55 -29.34 -13.80
C ARG A 283 -5.88 -29.11 -15.15
N ASP A 284 -6.69 -28.68 -16.13
CA ASP A 284 -6.18 -28.14 -17.38
C ASP A 284 -5.89 -26.64 -17.21
N THR A 285 -4.61 -26.31 -17.16
CA THR A 285 -4.10 -24.93 -17.23
C THR A 285 -3.63 -24.58 -18.65
N PRO A 286 -3.48 -23.29 -19.00
CA PRO A 286 -2.90 -22.87 -20.28
C PRO A 286 -1.61 -23.62 -20.65
N PHE A 287 -0.67 -23.74 -19.73
CA PHE A 287 0.57 -24.47 -19.93
C PHE A 287 0.34 -25.95 -20.24
N SER A 288 -0.51 -26.61 -19.45
CA SER A 288 -0.77 -28.05 -19.63
C SER A 288 -1.43 -28.34 -20.98
N LEU A 289 -2.33 -27.46 -21.42
CA LEU A 289 -2.99 -27.57 -22.72
C LEU A 289 -1.99 -27.42 -23.86
N GLU A 290 -1.13 -26.40 -23.76
CA GLU A 290 -0.12 -26.12 -24.79
C GLU A 290 0.98 -27.19 -24.83
N SER A 291 1.40 -27.72 -23.68
CA SER A 291 2.33 -28.87 -23.58
C SER A 291 1.81 -30.08 -24.35
N ARG A 292 0.53 -30.45 -24.14
CA ARG A 292 -0.05 -31.60 -24.85
C ARG A 292 -0.17 -31.33 -26.35
N LYS A 293 -0.56 -30.11 -26.73
CA LYS A 293 -0.71 -29.71 -28.12
C LYS A 293 0.62 -29.70 -28.88
N LYS A 294 1.70 -29.23 -28.24
CA LYS A 294 3.01 -29.03 -28.89
C LYS A 294 3.96 -30.23 -28.75
N GLN A 295 3.91 -30.92 -27.62
CA GLN A 295 4.85 -32.00 -27.29
C GLN A 295 4.19 -33.39 -27.21
N GLY A 296 2.86 -33.49 -27.34
CA GLY A 296 2.15 -34.77 -27.26
C GLY A 296 2.20 -35.41 -25.87
N THR A 297 2.44 -34.63 -24.82
CA THR A 297 2.51 -35.13 -23.45
C THR A 297 1.12 -35.56 -22.94
N ILE A 298 1.09 -36.25 -21.80
CA ILE A 298 -0.13 -36.51 -21.02
C ILE A 298 -0.24 -35.59 -19.80
N PHE A 299 0.52 -34.48 -19.79
CA PHE A 299 0.64 -33.57 -18.65
C PHE A 299 -0.71 -32.87 -18.38
N ARG A 300 -1.31 -33.16 -17.21
CA ARG A 300 -2.58 -32.60 -16.72
C ARG A 300 -2.43 -32.07 -15.29
N ARG A 301 -1.55 -31.09 -15.11
CA ARG A 301 -1.38 -30.35 -13.87
C ARG A 301 -0.90 -28.93 -14.20
N GLY A 302 -0.98 -28.00 -13.27
CA GLY A 302 -0.37 -26.68 -13.43
C GLY A 302 1.17 -26.71 -13.43
N LYS A 303 1.77 -25.60 -13.84
CA LYS A 303 3.23 -25.39 -13.79
C LYS A 303 3.54 -24.66 -12.48
N ARG A 304 4.25 -25.32 -11.57
CA ARG A 304 4.77 -24.65 -10.37
C ARG A 304 5.89 -23.72 -10.80
N ASP A 305 5.80 -22.48 -10.33
CA ASP A 305 6.76 -21.44 -10.62
C ASP A 305 6.67 -20.34 -9.57
N ASP A 306 7.63 -19.42 -9.62
CA ASP A 306 7.49 -18.10 -8.98
C ASP A 306 6.27 -17.38 -9.57
N ILE A 307 5.44 -16.76 -8.72
CA ILE A 307 4.24 -16.05 -9.16
C ILE A 307 4.34 -14.59 -8.75
N THR A 308 4.56 -13.72 -9.74
CA THR A 308 4.49 -12.27 -9.57
C THR A 308 3.28 -11.73 -10.31
N VAL A 309 2.46 -10.96 -9.60
CA VAL A 309 1.27 -10.29 -10.14
C VAL A 309 1.30 -8.83 -9.74
N VAL A 310 1.19 -7.93 -10.72
CA VAL A 310 0.93 -6.51 -10.52
C VAL A 310 -0.43 -6.16 -11.09
N VAL A 311 -1.26 -5.50 -10.30
CA VAL A 311 -2.54 -4.95 -10.73
C VAL A 311 -2.49 -3.44 -10.62
N ALA A 312 -2.88 -2.74 -11.68
CA ALA A 312 -2.99 -1.30 -11.72
C ALA A 312 -4.38 -0.88 -12.18
N TYR A 313 -5.03 0.03 -11.45
CA TYR A 313 -6.26 0.68 -11.86
C TYR A 313 -5.93 2.02 -12.51
N ILE A 314 -6.44 2.23 -13.72
CA ILE A 314 -6.31 3.50 -14.43
C ILE A 314 -7.41 4.43 -13.93
N MET A 315 -6.98 5.55 -13.39
CA MET A 315 -7.84 6.55 -12.75
C MET A 315 -7.58 7.89 -13.42
N GLU A 316 -8.53 8.83 -13.37
CA GLU A 316 -8.23 10.21 -13.78
C GLU A 316 -7.12 10.80 -12.88
N LYS A 317 -6.09 11.38 -13.51
CA LYS A 317 -5.09 12.27 -12.88
C LYS A 317 -5.78 13.60 -12.70
N ARG A 318 -6.45 13.70 -11.57
CA ARG A 318 -7.09 14.92 -11.11
C ARG A 318 -5.98 15.94 -10.81
N MET A 319 -5.94 17.08 -11.53
CA MET A 319 -5.18 18.24 -11.06
C MET A 319 -5.86 18.70 -9.77
N GLU A 320 -5.18 18.49 -8.65
CA GLU A 320 -5.77 18.65 -7.32
C GLU A 320 -6.28 20.07 -7.13
N THR A 321 -7.60 20.19 -7.14
CA THR A 321 -8.33 21.36 -6.66
C THR A 321 -8.94 21.03 -5.31
N LEU A 322 -9.18 22.05 -4.50
CA LEU A 322 -9.74 21.98 -3.14
C LEU A 322 -11.03 21.12 -3.02
N GLU A 323 -11.73 20.85 -4.12
CA GLU A 323 -12.92 19.99 -4.17
C GLU A 323 -12.61 18.47 -4.23
N GLN A 324 -11.42 18.09 -4.70
CA GLN A 324 -11.05 16.67 -4.84
C GLN A 324 -10.34 16.13 -3.60
N ILE A 325 -9.66 17.01 -2.87
CA ILE A 325 -9.29 16.76 -1.47
C ILE A 325 -10.55 16.32 -0.72
N LYS A 326 -11.66 17.05 -0.84
CA LYS A 326 -12.96 16.68 -0.24
C LYS A 326 -13.53 15.32 -0.69
N GLU A 327 -13.14 14.78 -1.85
CA GLU A 327 -13.61 13.48 -2.36
C GLU A 327 -12.77 12.31 -1.81
N THR A 328 -11.44 12.40 -1.80
CA THR A 328 -10.54 11.43 -1.11
C THR A 328 -10.90 11.33 0.36
N LEU A 329 -11.12 12.50 0.96
CA LEU A 329 -11.59 12.66 2.32
C LEU A 329 -12.97 11.97 2.57
N ARG A 330 -13.90 12.01 1.60
CA ARG A 330 -15.20 11.27 1.64
C ARG A 330 -15.06 9.77 1.41
N GLU A 331 -14.00 9.30 0.75
CA GLU A 331 -13.75 7.87 0.55
C GLU A 331 -13.13 7.24 1.80
N THR A 332 -12.20 7.93 2.48
CA THR A 332 -11.65 7.47 3.77
C THR A 332 -12.73 7.42 4.85
N SER A 333 -13.68 8.38 4.86
CA SER A 333 -14.81 8.33 5.80
C SER A 333 -15.67 7.07 5.58
N LYS A 334 -15.93 6.65 4.32
CA LYS A 334 -16.68 5.42 4.01
C LYS A 334 -16.01 4.15 4.57
N LEU A 335 -14.70 4.17 4.86
CA LEU A 335 -13.99 3.04 5.46
C LEU A 335 -14.24 2.91 6.96
N VAL A 336 -14.74 3.95 7.63
CA VAL A 336 -15.07 3.92 9.06
C VAL A 336 -16.35 3.08 9.25
N PRO A 337 -16.29 1.94 9.95
CA PRO A 337 -17.48 1.13 10.21
C PRO A 337 -18.44 1.84 11.18
N ASP A 338 -19.76 1.61 11.04
CA ASP A 338 -20.75 2.24 11.92
C ASP A 338 -20.57 1.90 13.40
N ILE A 339 -20.05 0.70 13.71
CA ILE A 339 -19.68 0.34 15.09
C ILE A 339 -18.58 1.25 15.65
N VAL A 340 -17.64 1.68 14.82
CA VAL A 340 -16.58 2.62 15.22
C VAL A 340 -17.19 3.99 15.44
N ARG A 341 -18.02 4.48 14.50
CA ARG A 341 -18.75 5.75 14.65
C ARG A 341 -19.56 5.79 15.94
N ALA A 342 -20.31 4.72 16.23
CA ALA A 342 -21.07 4.58 17.46
C ALA A 342 -20.18 4.64 18.71
N ALA A 343 -19.06 3.91 18.72
CA ALA A 343 -18.15 3.84 19.86
C ALA A 343 -17.49 5.20 20.19
N VAL A 344 -17.22 6.01 19.16
CA VAL A 344 -16.60 7.34 19.31
C VAL A 344 -17.61 8.50 19.32
N GLY A 345 -18.91 8.22 19.21
CA GLY A 345 -19.97 9.23 19.33
C GLY A 345 -20.25 10.07 18.07
N LEU A 346 -20.03 9.51 16.88
CA LEU A 346 -20.27 10.16 15.57
C LEU A 346 -21.68 9.90 14.98
N GLU A 347 -22.62 9.29 15.72
CA GLU A 347 -23.90 8.75 15.22
C GLU A 347 -24.88 9.78 14.57
N HIS A 348 -24.67 11.09 14.70
CA HIS A 348 -25.71 12.09 14.41
C HIS A 348 -25.69 12.75 13.01
N HIS A 349 -24.81 12.37 12.07
CA HIS A 349 -24.54 13.22 10.89
C HIS A 349 -24.72 12.63 9.47
N TYR A 350 -25.34 11.47 9.30
CA TYR A 350 -25.86 11.04 7.98
C TYR A 350 -27.37 10.70 8.06
N GLN A 351 -28.22 11.73 8.02
CA GLN A 351 -29.62 11.52 7.62
C GLN A 351 -29.67 11.32 6.09
N THR A 352 -29.63 10.06 5.63
CA THR A 352 -30.25 9.62 4.34
C THR A 352 -30.29 8.08 4.15
N VAL A 353 -30.09 7.28 5.19
CA VAL A 353 -30.43 5.84 5.12
C VAL A 353 -31.22 5.48 6.37
N GLU A 354 -32.52 5.22 6.20
CA GLU A 354 -33.29 4.50 7.21
C GLU A 354 -32.68 3.09 7.31
N LEU A 355 -31.94 2.83 8.39
CA LEU A 355 -31.45 1.51 8.72
C LEU A 355 -32.65 0.60 9.02
N PRO A 356 -32.76 -0.58 8.39
CA PRO A 356 -33.76 -1.55 8.79
C PRO A 356 -33.33 -2.18 10.12
N HIS A 357 -33.99 -1.73 11.19
CA HIS A 357 -34.09 -2.32 12.54
C HIS A 357 -32.88 -2.22 13.50
N ASP A 358 -33.17 -1.47 14.58
CA ASP A 358 -32.70 -1.57 15.98
C ASP A 358 -31.30 -1.01 16.36
N ASP A 359 -31.24 0.31 16.58
CA ASP A 359 -30.13 1.06 17.22
C ASP A 359 -29.62 0.45 18.54
N GLY A 360 -30.42 -0.39 19.22
CA GLY A 360 -30.01 -1.10 20.43
C GLY A 360 -28.93 -2.16 20.18
N CYS A 361 -28.89 -2.77 19.00
CA CYS A 361 -28.05 -3.94 18.72
C CYS A 361 -26.57 -3.56 18.50
N VAL A 362 -26.30 -2.46 17.79
CA VAL A 362 -24.93 -1.95 17.54
C VAL A 362 -24.28 -1.45 18.83
N LYS A 363 -25.03 -0.72 19.67
CA LYS A 363 -24.58 -0.26 20.99
C LYS A 363 -24.32 -1.41 21.95
N SER A 364 -25.19 -2.42 21.95
CA SER A 364 -25.02 -3.67 22.70
C SER A 364 -23.78 -4.46 22.25
N PHE A 365 -23.56 -4.54 20.94
CA PHE A 365 -22.44 -5.27 20.34
C PHE A 365 -21.10 -4.57 20.61
N ALA A 366 -21.00 -3.24 20.42
CA ALA A 366 -19.83 -2.46 20.82
C ALA A 366 -19.54 -2.57 22.33
N ALA A 367 -20.58 -2.51 23.16
CA ALA A 367 -20.44 -2.68 24.61
C ALA A 367 -20.06 -4.12 25.04
N ALA A 368 -20.22 -5.12 24.19
CA ALA A 368 -19.75 -6.48 24.45
C ALA A 368 -18.24 -6.63 24.19
N PHE A 369 -17.68 -5.91 23.22
CA PHE A 369 -16.24 -5.88 22.92
C PHE A 369 -15.43 -5.00 23.86
N LEU A 370 -16.02 -3.93 24.40
CA LEU A 370 -15.36 -2.99 25.31
C LEU A 370 -15.34 -3.45 26.79
N ARG A 371 -15.85 -4.65 27.10
CA ARG A 371 -15.71 -5.22 28.45
C ARG A 371 -14.26 -5.67 28.66
N PRO A 372 -13.64 -5.41 29.82
CA PRO A 372 -12.34 -5.98 30.12
C PRO A 372 -12.44 -7.50 30.01
N GLN A 373 -11.68 -8.12 29.10
CA GLN A 373 -11.47 -9.56 29.17
C GLN A 373 -10.66 -9.82 30.44
N GLU A 374 -11.28 -10.39 31.45
CA GLU A 374 -10.57 -11.03 32.55
C GLU A 374 -9.80 -12.22 31.95
N GLN A 375 -8.54 -12.00 31.58
CA GLN A 375 -7.64 -13.10 31.26
C GLN A 375 -7.13 -13.70 32.57
N GLU A 376 -7.38 -15.00 32.74
CA GLU A 376 -6.82 -15.82 33.80
C GLU A 376 -5.30 -15.61 33.89
N GLN A 377 -4.84 -15.17 35.06
CA GLN A 377 -3.42 -15.10 35.38
C GLN A 377 -2.85 -16.52 35.44
N ALA A 378 -2.21 -16.95 34.35
CA ALA A 378 -1.29 -18.07 34.39
C ALA A 378 0.01 -17.59 35.06
N HIS A 379 0.17 -17.92 36.35
CA HIS A 379 1.44 -17.86 37.05
C HIS A 379 2.35 -19.01 36.60
N GLY A 380 3.60 -18.69 36.27
CA GLY A 380 4.73 -19.60 36.46
C GLY A 380 5.61 -19.91 35.24
N ASP A 381 6.79 -19.29 35.28
CA ASP A 381 8.10 -19.86 34.92
C ASP A 381 8.58 -19.85 33.46
N GLY A 382 9.47 -18.88 33.19
CA GLY A 382 10.52 -18.98 32.17
C GLY A 382 10.21 -18.42 30.78
N GLU A 383 9.89 -17.12 30.66
CA GLU A 383 9.81 -16.47 29.34
C GLU A 383 11.19 -16.44 28.66
N VAL A 384 11.40 -17.36 27.71
CA VAL A 384 12.38 -17.17 26.65
C VAL A 384 11.91 -15.94 25.87
N GLN A 385 12.66 -14.83 25.95
CA GLN A 385 12.37 -13.61 25.21
C GLN A 385 12.37 -13.91 23.71
N GLN A 386 11.18 -14.01 23.13
CA GLN A 386 11.00 -14.19 21.70
C GLN A 386 11.29 -12.87 21.00
N ALA A 387 12.11 -12.88 19.95
CA ALA A 387 12.40 -11.69 19.16
C ALA A 387 11.08 -11.14 18.57
N VAL A 388 10.93 -9.81 18.54
CA VAL A 388 9.76 -9.15 17.94
C VAL A 388 10.17 -8.25 16.78
N ARG A 389 9.21 -8.00 15.88
CA ARG A 389 9.35 -7.06 14.75
C ARG A 389 8.11 -6.17 14.63
N MET A 390 8.24 -5.08 13.87
CA MET A 390 7.13 -4.23 13.47
C MET A 390 6.54 -4.72 12.15
N GLU A 391 5.22 -4.81 12.09
CA GLU A 391 4.46 -4.80 10.84
C GLU A 391 3.71 -3.49 10.74
N SER A 392 4.09 -2.64 9.78
CA SER A 392 3.62 -1.27 9.77
C SER A 392 2.91 -0.90 8.46
N ALA A 393 1.97 0.02 8.57
CA ALA A 393 1.32 0.63 7.43
C ALA A 393 0.88 2.04 7.80
N SER A 394 0.56 2.83 6.78
CA SER A 394 0.16 4.23 6.97
C SER A 394 -1.16 4.55 6.28
N CYS A 395 -1.80 5.60 6.78
CA CYS A 395 -2.89 6.31 6.15
C CYS A 395 -2.48 7.78 6.04
N TYR A 396 -2.71 8.37 4.88
CA TYR A 396 -2.47 9.79 4.64
C TYR A 396 -3.68 10.41 3.99
N VAL A 397 -4.12 11.53 4.55
CA VAL A 397 -5.35 12.21 4.22
C VAL A 397 -5.00 13.70 4.08
N PRO A 398 -4.75 14.17 2.85
CA PRO A 398 -4.29 15.54 2.62
C PRO A 398 -5.42 16.56 2.78
N ASP A 399 -5.07 17.77 3.25
CA ASP A 399 -5.79 19.05 3.16
C ASP A 399 -4.96 20.11 2.40
N HIS A 400 -3.67 20.24 2.72
CA HIS A 400 -2.74 21.17 2.07
C HIS A 400 -1.48 20.52 1.52
N ASP A 401 -1.33 19.22 1.72
CA ASP A 401 -0.17 18.43 1.30
C ASP A 401 1.14 18.87 1.96
N GLU A 402 1.06 19.20 3.26
CA GLU A 402 2.17 19.70 4.07
C GLU A 402 2.81 18.57 4.92
N ASP A 403 2.13 17.43 5.05
CA ASP A 403 2.58 16.23 5.76
C ASP A 403 3.47 15.28 4.93
N ALA A 404 4.30 14.49 5.60
CA ALA A 404 5.10 13.42 5.01
C ALA A 404 5.32 12.26 6.00
N HIS A 405 5.57 11.06 5.49
CA HIS A 405 5.90 9.89 6.32
C HIS A 405 6.72 8.86 5.56
N PHE A 406 7.29 7.90 6.30
CA PHE A 406 7.85 6.68 5.73
C PHE A 406 7.65 5.48 6.66
N VAL A 407 7.71 4.28 6.08
CA VAL A 407 7.73 3.00 6.79
C VAL A 407 8.89 2.17 6.24
N HIS A 408 9.70 1.61 7.14
CA HIS A 408 10.80 0.72 6.80
C HIS A 408 10.84 -0.50 7.75
N ASP A 409 9.90 -1.43 7.55
CA ASP A 409 9.71 -2.61 8.42
C ASP A 409 10.98 -3.46 8.57
N ALA A 410 11.80 -3.59 7.51
CA ALA A 410 13.04 -4.36 7.56
C ALA A 410 14.08 -3.79 8.56
N ALA A 411 14.03 -2.48 8.83
CA ALA A 411 14.86 -1.83 9.84
C ALA A 411 14.07 -1.61 11.15
N GLY A 412 12.78 -1.90 11.17
CA GLY A 412 11.89 -1.60 12.29
C GLY A 412 11.74 -0.10 12.55
N VAL A 413 11.77 0.74 11.51
CA VAL A 413 11.73 2.20 11.66
C VAL A 413 10.55 2.81 10.94
N VAL A 414 9.86 3.72 11.61
CA VAL A 414 8.78 4.53 11.03
C VAL A 414 8.99 6.01 11.34
N GLY A 415 8.51 6.88 10.47
CA GLY A 415 8.61 8.32 10.65
C GLY A 415 7.41 9.07 10.12
N VAL A 416 7.05 10.17 10.80
CA VAL A 416 6.06 11.16 10.35
C VAL A 416 6.65 12.55 10.52
N ALA A 417 6.26 13.47 9.66
CA ALA A 417 6.62 14.88 9.72
C ALA A 417 5.49 15.75 9.18
N ASP A 418 5.32 16.91 9.79
CA ASP A 418 4.26 17.87 9.48
C ASP A 418 4.90 19.21 9.13
N GLY A 419 4.64 19.70 7.93
CA GLY A 419 5.16 20.96 7.42
C GLY A 419 4.42 22.16 8.00
N VAL A 420 5.14 23.10 8.60
CA VAL A 420 4.51 24.25 9.29
C VAL A 420 3.78 25.15 8.27
N GLY A 421 2.46 25.07 8.20
CA GLY A 421 1.62 25.79 7.22
C GLY A 421 1.71 27.32 7.25
N GLY A 422 2.32 27.90 8.29
CA GLY A 422 2.65 29.33 8.35
C GLY A 422 3.54 29.81 7.19
N TYR A 423 4.41 28.94 6.66
CA TYR A 423 5.31 29.28 5.54
C TYR A 423 4.54 29.54 4.24
N ARG A 424 3.48 28.76 3.98
CA ARG A 424 2.57 28.99 2.85
C ARG A 424 1.89 30.34 2.97
N ARG A 425 1.29 30.65 4.13
CA ARG A 425 0.51 31.89 4.33
C ARG A 425 1.37 33.17 4.33
N ARG A 426 2.57 33.13 4.90
CA ARG A 426 3.39 34.33 5.14
C ARG A 426 4.47 34.56 4.09
N VAL A 427 4.96 33.50 3.46
CA VAL A 427 6.14 33.55 2.57
C VAL A 427 5.81 33.07 1.16
N GLY A 428 4.67 32.40 0.94
CA GLY A 428 4.29 31.87 -0.38
C GLY A 428 5.16 30.69 -0.82
N VAL A 429 5.72 29.96 0.15
CA VAL A 429 6.59 28.81 -0.05
C VAL A 429 5.80 27.54 0.23
N ASP A 430 6.10 26.48 -0.52
CA ASP A 430 5.60 25.12 -0.27
C ASP A 430 5.98 24.66 1.14
N ALA A 431 4.99 24.61 2.05
CA ALA A 431 5.21 24.27 3.45
C ALA A 431 5.51 22.77 3.66
N GLY A 432 5.15 21.90 2.71
CA GLY A 432 5.46 20.47 2.74
C GLY A 432 6.83 20.12 2.17
N ALA A 433 7.55 21.06 1.55
CA ALA A 433 8.87 20.77 0.97
C ALA A 433 9.86 20.27 2.03
N PHE A 434 9.82 20.86 3.23
CA PHE A 434 10.71 20.51 4.33
C PHE A 434 10.39 19.14 4.94
N SER A 435 9.12 18.86 5.23
CA SER A 435 8.67 17.57 5.78
C SER A 435 8.98 16.41 4.82
N ARG A 436 8.71 16.60 3.52
CA ARG A 436 9.07 15.61 2.47
C ARG A 436 10.57 15.38 2.37
N GLY A 437 11.37 16.45 2.39
CA GLY A 437 12.83 16.35 2.40
C GLY A 437 13.33 15.54 3.59
N LEU A 438 12.84 15.87 4.79
CA LEU A 438 13.21 15.22 6.04
C LEU A 438 12.90 13.71 6.03
N MET A 439 11.68 13.33 5.64
CA MET A 439 11.29 11.92 5.57
C MET A 439 12.02 11.15 4.46
N THR A 440 12.28 11.79 3.32
CA THR A 440 13.02 11.18 2.19
C THR A 440 14.47 10.91 2.57
N SER A 441 15.15 11.88 3.20
CA SER A 441 16.53 11.74 3.68
C SER A 441 16.66 10.68 4.77
N ALA A 442 15.74 10.66 5.74
CA ALA A 442 15.71 9.62 6.75
C ALA A 442 15.54 8.23 6.12
N PHE A 443 14.61 8.08 5.18
CA PHE A 443 14.39 6.82 4.48
C PHE A 443 15.62 6.37 3.67
N ALA A 444 16.28 7.28 2.95
CA ALA A 444 17.47 6.97 2.15
C ALA A 444 18.63 6.41 2.99
N GLN A 445 18.82 6.93 4.22
CA GLN A 445 19.84 6.42 5.13
C GLN A 445 19.53 4.99 5.63
N LEU A 446 18.25 4.63 5.76
CA LEU A 446 17.85 3.28 6.16
C LEU A 446 18.08 2.26 5.05
N VAL A 447 17.78 2.65 3.80
CA VAL A 447 17.95 1.77 2.63
C VAL A 447 19.43 1.46 2.36
N THR A 448 20.33 2.39 2.72
CA THR A 448 21.79 2.20 2.55
C THR A 448 22.48 1.53 3.74
N ALA A 449 21.79 1.37 4.87
CA ALA A 449 22.33 0.70 6.04
C ALA A 449 22.37 -0.83 5.85
N GLU A 450 23.36 -1.50 6.45
CA GLU A 450 23.41 -2.96 6.45
C GLU A 450 22.19 -3.54 7.17
N PRO A 451 21.55 -4.61 6.65
CA PRO A 451 20.39 -5.22 7.30
C PRO A 451 20.65 -5.60 8.75
N GLY A 452 19.74 -5.21 9.65
CA GLY A 452 19.88 -5.45 11.08
C GLY A 452 20.77 -4.46 11.82
N THR A 453 21.28 -3.41 11.16
CA THR A 453 21.97 -2.29 11.85
C THR A 453 21.00 -1.61 12.82
N PRO A 454 21.29 -1.57 14.13
CA PRO A 454 20.45 -0.86 15.08
C PRO A 454 20.38 0.63 14.75
N VAL A 455 19.16 1.17 14.63
CA VAL A 455 18.96 2.56 14.25
C VAL A 455 18.67 3.40 15.48
N CYS A 456 19.49 4.43 15.69
CA CYS A 456 19.24 5.49 16.67
C CYS A 456 18.32 6.56 16.05
N PRO A 457 17.07 6.73 16.53
CA PRO A 457 16.14 7.73 15.99
C PRO A 457 16.70 9.16 15.96
N TYR A 458 17.42 9.56 17.01
CA TYR A 458 17.98 10.91 17.11
C TYR A 458 19.00 11.15 16.01
N THR A 459 19.95 10.23 15.82
CA THR A 459 21.00 10.36 14.80
C THR A 459 20.41 10.31 13.39
N LEU A 460 19.39 9.49 13.17
CA LEU A 460 18.70 9.45 11.89
C LEU A 460 18.02 10.79 11.58
N LEU A 461 17.28 11.34 12.56
CA LEU A 461 16.58 12.61 12.40
C LEU A 461 17.56 13.78 12.23
N GLU A 462 18.67 13.79 12.97
CA GLU A 462 19.72 14.82 12.88
C GLU A 462 20.37 14.84 11.50
N ARG A 463 20.77 13.68 10.96
CA ARG A 463 21.36 13.61 9.62
C ARG A 463 20.35 13.95 8.53
N ALA A 464 19.12 13.47 8.67
CA ALA A 464 18.06 13.79 7.72
C ALA A 464 17.77 15.30 7.67
N TYR A 465 17.83 15.97 8.83
CA TYR A 465 17.73 17.42 8.93
C TYR A 465 18.90 18.12 8.22
N GLU A 466 20.14 17.70 8.46
CA GLU A 466 21.33 18.25 7.80
C GLU A 466 21.26 18.12 6.27
N GLU A 467 20.91 16.94 5.75
CA GLU A 467 20.73 16.72 4.31
C GLU A 467 19.58 17.56 3.73
N THR A 468 18.49 17.71 4.47
CA THR A 468 17.35 18.55 4.06
C THR A 468 17.77 20.02 3.96
N LEU A 469 18.58 20.51 4.91
CA LEU A 469 19.17 21.85 4.83
C LEU A 469 20.08 22.01 3.61
N GLU A 470 20.94 21.02 3.35
CA GLU A 470 21.87 21.04 2.21
C GLU A 470 21.14 21.00 0.86
N SER A 471 19.99 20.35 0.78
CA SER A 471 19.14 20.32 -0.41
C SER A 471 18.53 21.69 -0.76
N GLY A 472 18.54 22.63 0.19
CA GLY A 472 17.90 23.94 0.04
C GLY A 472 16.38 23.91 0.19
N ALA A 473 15.81 22.83 0.76
CA ALA A 473 14.40 22.75 1.09
C ALA A 473 14.00 23.91 2.01
N GLN A 474 12.99 24.67 1.59
CA GLN A 474 12.47 25.79 2.36
C GLN A 474 11.34 25.32 3.27
N GLY A 475 11.10 26.06 4.36
CA GLY A 475 10.04 25.73 5.32
C GLY A 475 10.59 25.34 6.67
N GLY A 476 9.74 24.64 7.43
CA GLY A 476 10.11 23.96 8.65
C GLY A 476 9.09 22.88 8.98
N SER A 477 9.46 21.92 9.82
CA SER A 477 8.61 20.76 10.08
C SER A 477 8.77 20.22 11.50
N THR A 478 7.66 19.74 12.07
CA THR A 478 7.67 18.85 13.24
C THR A 478 7.99 17.43 12.78
N ALA A 479 8.50 16.57 13.67
CA ALA A 479 8.88 15.23 13.26
C ALA A 479 8.86 14.23 14.41
N VAL A 480 8.52 12.98 14.10
CA VAL A 480 8.66 11.83 15.00
C VAL A 480 9.35 10.70 14.22
N ILE A 481 10.37 10.11 14.81
CA ILE A 481 11.01 8.87 14.35
C ILE A 481 10.91 7.84 15.47
N LEU A 482 10.38 6.66 15.15
CA LEU A 482 10.33 5.50 16.05
C LEU A 482 11.18 4.37 15.46
N SER A 483 11.97 3.70 16.30
CA SER A 483 12.84 2.59 15.90
C SER A 483 12.72 1.44 16.90
N LEU A 484 12.31 0.26 16.43
CA LEU A 484 12.39 -0.97 17.20
C LEU A 484 13.80 -1.54 17.09
N ALA A 485 14.65 -1.15 18.03
CA ALA A 485 16.04 -1.59 18.07
C ALA A 485 16.22 -2.75 19.07
N ASP A 486 17.21 -3.62 18.79
CA ASP A 486 17.73 -4.63 19.71
C ASP A 486 16.67 -5.48 20.43
N GLY A 487 16.00 -6.36 19.67
CA GLY A 487 15.13 -7.39 20.22
C GLY A 487 13.71 -6.91 20.54
N ASN A 488 13.53 -6.06 21.55
CA ASN A 488 12.21 -5.61 22.01
C ASN A 488 12.16 -4.19 22.59
N VAL A 489 13.11 -3.33 22.26
CA VAL A 489 13.18 -1.96 22.77
C VAL A 489 12.77 -0.97 21.68
N LEU A 490 11.62 -0.34 21.87
CA LEU A 490 11.17 0.77 21.05
C LEU A 490 11.87 2.05 21.51
N ARG A 491 12.63 2.70 20.64
CA ARG A 491 13.26 4.00 20.85
C ARG A 491 12.57 5.06 20.00
N TRP A 492 12.62 6.31 20.45
CA TRP A 492 12.08 7.44 19.69
C TRP A 492 12.93 8.69 19.79
N ALA A 493 12.79 9.54 18.77
CA ALA A 493 13.21 10.94 18.78
C ALA A 493 12.12 11.76 18.11
N TYR A 494 11.71 12.87 18.72
CA TYR A 494 10.69 13.73 18.14
C TYR A 494 10.85 15.19 18.54
N ILE A 495 10.29 16.07 17.73
CA ILE A 495 10.21 17.51 17.92
C ILE A 495 8.85 18.03 17.47
N GLY A 496 8.25 18.92 18.26
CA GLY A 496 6.97 19.56 17.97
C GLY A 496 5.74 18.84 18.55
N ASP A 497 4.62 18.97 17.86
CA ASP A 497 3.30 18.44 18.23
C ASP A 497 2.84 17.24 17.38
N SER A 498 3.58 16.89 16.30
CA SER A 498 3.60 15.51 15.81
C SER A 498 3.93 14.57 16.96
N ALA A 499 3.25 13.44 17.00
CA ALA A 499 3.14 12.67 18.23
C ALA A 499 3.13 11.15 18.00
N PHE A 500 3.35 10.41 19.07
CA PHE A 500 3.17 8.96 19.07
C PHE A 500 2.48 8.46 20.33
N ALA A 501 1.92 7.26 20.24
CA ALA A 501 1.33 6.50 21.32
C ALA A 501 1.70 5.02 21.21
N VAL A 502 1.87 4.35 22.34
CA VAL A 502 1.99 2.89 22.41
C VAL A 502 0.80 2.38 23.19
N LEU A 503 0.04 1.49 22.57
CA LEU A 503 -1.13 0.85 23.16
C LEU A 503 -0.84 -0.61 23.45
N ARG A 504 -1.14 -1.02 24.68
CA ARG A 504 -1.00 -2.40 25.16
C ARG A 504 -2.34 -2.87 25.66
N ASP A 505 -2.80 -4.00 25.12
CA ASP A 505 -4.13 -4.53 25.41
C ASP A 505 -5.23 -3.48 25.15
N GLY A 506 -5.03 -2.68 24.11
CA GLY A 506 -5.94 -1.61 23.70
C GLY A 506 -5.96 -0.37 24.61
N ARG A 507 -4.98 -0.21 25.52
CA ARG A 507 -4.84 0.98 26.37
C ARG A 507 -3.53 1.72 26.14
N VAL A 508 -3.55 3.04 26.14
CA VAL A 508 -2.35 3.86 26.02
C VAL A 508 -1.47 3.65 27.25
N VAL A 509 -0.25 3.13 27.03
CA VAL A 509 0.76 2.95 28.07
C VAL A 509 1.85 4.02 27.99
N VAL A 510 2.09 4.57 26.80
CA VAL A 510 3.01 5.70 26.57
C VAL A 510 2.40 6.63 25.54
N ARG A 511 2.51 7.93 25.78
CA ARG A 511 2.08 9.02 24.90
C ARG A 511 3.18 10.09 24.88
N SER A 512 3.59 10.55 23.70
CA SER A 512 4.52 11.68 23.60
C SER A 512 3.90 12.97 24.14
N VAL A 513 4.71 13.80 24.78
CA VAL A 513 4.29 15.12 25.27
C VAL A 513 4.47 16.13 24.15
N GLN A 514 3.41 16.85 23.78
CA GLN A 514 3.47 17.91 22.78
C GLN A 514 4.47 19.00 23.18
N GLN A 515 5.26 19.44 22.20
CA GLN A 515 6.23 20.51 22.37
C GLN A 515 5.74 21.73 21.60
N GLN A 516 5.39 22.79 22.33
CA GLN A 516 4.94 24.05 21.73
C GLN A 516 5.43 25.26 22.53
N ARG A 517 5.66 26.38 21.85
CA ARG A 517 6.05 27.66 22.47
C ARG A 517 4.87 28.33 23.16
N TYR A 518 3.72 28.25 22.52
CA TYR A 518 2.40 28.64 22.98
C TYR A 518 1.39 27.86 22.15
N PHE A 519 0.11 27.96 22.50
CA PHE A 519 -0.95 27.22 21.84
C PHE A 519 -0.88 27.31 20.30
N ASN A 520 -0.88 26.16 19.63
CA ASN A 520 -0.86 26.02 18.17
C ASN A 520 0.39 26.65 17.51
N ALA A 521 1.53 26.64 18.23
CA ALA A 521 2.83 27.06 17.74
C ALA A 521 3.92 26.06 18.20
N PRO A 522 4.09 24.94 17.46
CA PRO A 522 5.02 23.90 17.85
C PRO A 522 6.48 24.34 17.80
N TYR A 523 7.32 23.57 18.48
CA TYR A 523 8.74 23.52 18.14
C TYR A 523 8.91 22.80 16.78
N TYR A 524 9.80 23.27 15.92
CA TYR A 524 9.97 22.71 14.57
C TYR A 524 11.40 22.86 14.07
N LEU A 525 11.84 21.92 13.24
CA LEU A 525 13.11 22.01 12.52
C LEU A 525 12.95 22.97 11.34
N GLY A 526 13.71 24.06 11.29
CA GLY A 526 13.56 25.08 10.24
C GLY A 526 14.76 25.18 9.30
N GLY A 527 14.47 25.64 8.07
CA GLY A 527 15.45 25.78 6.98
C GLY A 527 16.32 27.05 7.02
N ARG A 528 16.11 27.98 7.97
CA ARG A 528 16.86 29.25 8.05
C ARG A 528 17.84 29.27 9.23
N ARG A 529 18.96 29.98 9.04
CA ARG A 529 19.91 30.30 10.12
C ARG A 529 19.19 31.08 11.25
N GLY A 530 19.01 30.45 12.41
CA GLY A 530 18.31 31.02 13.56
C GLY A 530 16.96 30.34 13.89
N ASP A 531 16.48 29.45 13.01
CA ASP A 531 15.40 28.52 13.33
C ASP A 531 15.89 27.46 14.33
N GLU A 532 14.97 26.74 14.98
CA GLU A 532 15.32 25.74 15.99
C GLU A 532 16.06 24.56 15.34
N GLY A 533 17.12 24.09 16.00
CA GLY A 533 17.82 22.87 15.63
C GLY A 533 17.38 21.68 16.49
N MET A 534 18.05 20.54 16.33
CA MET A 534 17.77 19.30 17.08
C MET A 534 17.90 19.39 18.61
N THR A 535 18.44 20.50 19.15
CA THR A 535 18.69 20.70 20.58
C THR A 535 17.44 20.72 21.46
N VAL A 536 16.24 20.86 20.88
CA VAL A 536 14.96 20.84 21.59
C VAL A 536 14.20 19.52 21.46
N GLY A 537 14.70 18.58 20.64
CA GLY A 537 14.06 17.28 20.46
C GLY A 537 14.09 16.42 21.72
N MET A 538 13.04 15.63 21.94
CA MET A 538 12.98 14.65 23.02
C MET A 538 13.28 13.25 22.51
N VAL A 539 14.02 12.49 23.32
CA VAL A 539 14.35 11.09 23.06
C VAL A 539 13.88 10.22 24.21
N GLY A 540 13.63 8.95 23.93
CA GLY A 540 13.28 7.98 24.97
C GLY A 540 13.22 6.56 24.44
N GLU A 541 12.95 5.63 25.35
CA GLU A 541 12.81 4.23 25.01
C GLU A 541 11.85 3.49 25.97
N MET A 542 11.26 2.41 25.49
CA MET A 542 10.49 1.46 26.30
C MET A 542 10.58 0.04 25.76
N LYS A 543 10.34 -0.94 26.62
CA LYS A 543 10.16 -2.32 26.18
C LYS A 543 8.76 -2.54 25.63
N VAL A 544 8.70 -3.07 24.42
CA VAL A 544 7.46 -3.52 23.78
C VAL A 544 7.35 -5.04 23.83
N ARG A 545 6.14 -5.54 23.68
CA ARG A 545 5.84 -6.97 23.61
C ARG A 545 4.89 -7.26 22.46
N ARG A 546 4.84 -8.54 22.05
CA ARG A 546 3.88 -9.01 21.05
C ARG A 546 2.47 -8.55 21.42
N GLY A 547 1.76 -8.01 20.43
CA GLY A 547 0.40 -7.49 20.58
C GLY A 547 0.33 -6.00 20.93
N ASP A 548 1.44 -5.36 21.28
CA ASP A 548 1.47 -3.90 21.39
C ASP A 548 1.20 -3.27 20.01
N VAL A 549 0.45 -2.17 20.00
CA VAL A 549 0.17 -1.34 18.82
C VAL A 549 0.88 -0.01 19.01
N VAL A 550 1.83 0.29 18.14
CA VAL A 550 2.58 1.54 18.10
C VAL A 550 1.96 2.44 17.05
N MET A 551 1.72 3.70 17.39
CA MET A 551 1.11 4.69 16.51
C MET A 551 1.95 5.95 16.48
N ALA A 552 2.26 6.47 15.28
CA ALA A 552 2.78 7.80 15.08
C ALA A 552 1.80 8.58 14.19
N GLY A 553 1.69 9.89 14.39
CA GLY A 553 0.84 10.74 13.56
C GLY A 553 1.13 12.22 13.75
N THR A 554 0.60 13.01 12.82
CA THR A 554 0.72 14.47 12.82
C THR A 554 -0.36 15.11 13.69
N ASP A 555 -0.32 16.43 13.84
CA ASP A 555 -1.26 17.12 14.73
C ASP A 555 -2.72 16.95 14.25
N GLY A 556 -2.96 16.81 12.94
CA GLY A 556 -4.28 16.53 12.37
C GLY A 556 -4.94 15.26 12.92
N LEU A 557 -4.16 14.29 13.42
CA LEU A 557 -4.70 13.17 14.21
C LEU A 557 -5.00 13.60 15.66
N PHE A 558 -3.98 14.06 16.37
CA PHE A 558 -4.02 14.20 17.83
C PHE A 558 -4.80 15.43 18.33
N ASP A 559 -5.02 16.42 17.46
CA ASP A 559 -5.89 17.55 17.71
C ASP A 559 -7.37 17.19 17.60
N ASN A 560 -7.69 16.08 16.90
CA ASN A 560 -9.05 15.67 16.59
C ASN A 560 -9.51 14.42 17.34
N MET A 561 -8.59 13.57 17.78
CA MET A 561 -8.89 12.34 18.52
C MET A 561 -8.22 12.34 19.90
N SER A 562 -9.02 12.13 20.94
CA SER A 562 -8.52 11.91 22.30
C SER A 562 -7.93 10.50 22.47
N ASP A 563 -7.06 10.32 23.47
CA ASP A 563 -6.52 9.01 23.82
C ASP A 563 -7.63 7.97 24.05
N ALA A 564 -8.73 8.36 24.73
CA ALA A 564 -9.87 7.46 24.96
C ALA A 564 -10.59 7.04 23.67
N GLU A 565 -10.60 7.88 22.64
CA GLU A 565 -11.16 7.54 21.32
C GLU A 565 -10.21 6.64 20.55
N LEU A 566 -8.91 6.92 20.57
CA LEU A 566 -7.88 6.06 19.99
C LEU A 566 -7.91 4.66 20.62
N GLU A 567 -7.99 4.56 21.95
CA GLU A 567 -8.12 3.29 22.67
C GLU A 567 -9.30 2.47 22.18
N LYS A 568 -10.48 3.10 22.03
CA LYS A 568 -11.68 2.40 21.53
C LYS A 568 -11.51 1.89 20.11
N VAL A 569 -10.98 2.72 19.21
CA VAL A 569 -10.76 2.31 17.80
C VAL A 569 -9.78 1.14 17.75
N VAL A 570 -8.69 1.20 18.51
CA VAL A 570 -7.69 0.12 18.58
C VAL A 570 -8.28 -1.14 19.22
N GLN A 571 -9.04 -1.03 20.30
CA GLN A 571 -9.72 -2.19 20.93
C GLN A 571 -10.64 -2.90 19.95
N ILE A 572 -11.48 -2.15 19.22
CA ILE A 572 -12.37 -2.69 18.19
C ILE A 572 -11.53 -3.34 17.09
N GLY A 573 -10.52 -2.65 16.57
CA GLY A 573 -9.71 -3.16 15.47
C GLY A 573 -8.91 -4.40 15.83
N THR A 574 -8.32 -4.47 17.02
CA THR A 574 -7.61 -5.65 17.52
C THR A 574 -8.57 -6.81 17.71
N ALA A 575 -9.76 -6.58 18.27
CA ALA A 575 -10.77 -7.63 18.45
C ALA A 575 -11.32 -8.17 17.12
N LEU A 576 -11.41 -7.32 16.10
CA LEU A 576 -11.82 -7.69 14.75
C LEU A 576 -10.67 -8.22 13.87
N GLY A 577 -9.43 -8.25 14.40
CA GLY A 577 -8.26 -8.75 13.68
C GLY A 577 -7.83 -7.86 12.51
N PHE A 578 -7.95 -6.54 12.64
CA PHE A 578 -7.50 -5.60 11.63
C PHE A 578 -6.00 -5.73 11.35
N SER A 579 -5.65 -5.67 10.06
CA SER A 579 -4.26 -5.47 9.64
C SER A 579 -3.79 -4.07 10.06
N PRO A 580 -2.46 -3.82 10.13
CA PRO A 580 -1.93 -2.47 10.38
C PRO A 580 -2.52 -1.44 9.41
N LYS A 581 -2.71 -1.80 8.13
CA LYS A 581 -3.28 -0.91 7.11
C LYS A 581 -4.74 -0.56 7.39
N ASN A 582 -5.57 -1.56 7.69
CA ASN A 582 -6.98 -1.30 8.03
C ASN A 582 -7.10 -0.45 9.31
N MET A 583 -6.23 -0.72 10.29
CA MET A 583 -6.18 0.07 11.52
C MET A 583 -5.81 1.54 11.22
N ALA A 584 -4.76 1.77 10.43
CA ALA A 584 -4.34 3.12 10.04
C ALA A 584 -5.44 3.86 9.26
N ASP A 585 -6.09 3.18 8.30
CA ASP A 585 -7.16 3.78 7.49
C ASP A 585 -8.39 4.15 8.31
N ILE A 586 -8.78 3.31 9.28
CA ILE A 586 -9.92 3.58 10.15
C ILE A 586 -9.62 4.70 11.14
N ILE A 587 -8.41 4.75 11.70
CA ILE A 587 -7.99 5.86 12.56
C ILE A 587 -7.95 7.16 11.76
N GLY A 588 -7.31 7.16 10.59
CA GLY A 588 -7.24 8.33 9.71
C GLY A 588 -8.63 8.82 9.27
N GLY A 589 -9.51 7.89 8.88
CA GLY A 589 -10.91 8.22 8.55
C GLY A 589 -11.71 8.75 9.73
N THR A 590 -11.48 8.22 10.94
CA THR A 590 -12.14 8.71 12.16
C THR A 590 -11.65 10.11 12.52
N ALA A 591 -10.34 10.34 12.49
CA ALA A 591 -9.74 11.66 12.72
C ALA A 591 -10.27 12.68 11.71
N TYR A 592 -10.42 12.28 10.45
CA TYR A 592 -11.01 13.10 9.40
C TYR A 592 -12.48 13.46 9.68
N GLU A 593 -13.32 12.49 10.06
CA GLU A 593 -14.72 12.79 10.43
C GLU A 593 -14.78 13.73 11.65
N MET A 594 -13.89 13.53 12.64
CA MET A 594 -13.79 14.38 13.82
C MET A 594 -13.33 15.81 13.50
N SER A 595 -12.37 15.97 12.58
CA SER A 595 -11.82 17.28 12.19
C SER A 595 -12.86 18.22 11.59
N ARG A 596 -13.95 17.66 11.05
CA ARG A 596 -15.04 18.40 10.41
C ARG A 596 -16.32 18.46 11.24
N CYS A 597 -16.34 17.83 12.40
CA CYS A 597 -17.48 17.86 13.27
C CYS A 597 -17.50 19.18 14.06
N LEU A 598 -18.46 20.06 13.77
CA LEU A 598 -18.58 21.39 14.40
C LEU A 598 -18.96 21.35 15.88
N LEU A 599 -19.52 20.23 16.34
CA LEU A 599 -19.97 20.04 17.72
C LEU A 599 -18.99 19.19 18.53
N LYS A 600 -17.94 18.67 17.89
CA LYS A 600 -16.95 17.83 18.56
C LYS A 600 -16.20 18.65 19.58
N ASP A 601 -16.20 18.20 20.82
CA ASP A 601 -15.24 18.69 21.78
C ASP A 601 -13.90 17.98 21.56
N SER A 602 -13.16 18.48 20.57
CA SER A 602 -11.88 17.93 20.14
C SER A 602 -10.78 18.29 21.16
N PRO A 603 -9.69 17.52 21.25
CA PRO A 603 -8.52 17.91 22.03
C PRO A 603 -8.07 19.35 21.76
N PHE A 604 -8.07 19.78 20.49
CA PHE A 604 -7.76 21.15 20.11
C PHE A 604 -8.75 22.17 20.69
N ALA A 605 -10.06 21.91 20.59
CA ALA A 605 -11.08 22.83 21.10
C ALA A 605 -11.03 22.95 22.63
N VAL A 606 -10.79 21.83 23.33
CA VAL A 606 -10.60 21.81 24.78
C VAL A 606 -9.41 22.68 25.17
N GLU A 607 -8.28 22.54 24.49
CA GLU A 607 -7.08 23.32 24.80
C GLU A 607 -7.24 24.80 24.41
N TRP A 608 -7.89 25.09 23.28
CA TRP A 608 -8.23 26.45 22.86
C TRP A 608 -8.99 27.19 23.97
N ARG A 609 -10.00 26.56 24.57
CA ARG A 609 -10.82 27.20 25.62
C ARG A 609 -10.06 27.43 26.92
N LYS A 610 -9.11 26.56 27.29
CA LYS A 610 -8.24 26.80 28.46
C LYS A 610 -7.36 28.04 28.29
N GLN A 611 -6.94 28.32 27.05
CA GLN A 611 -6.10 29.47 26.74
C GLN A 611 -6.91 30.77 26.59
N HIS A 612 -8.21 30.65 26.33
CA HIS A 612 -9.14 31.77 26.10
C HIS A 612 -10.28 31.80 27.14
N GLU A 613 -10.01 31.39 28.39
CA GLU A 613 -11.02 31.30 29.48
C GLU A 613 -11.77 32.62 29.77
N ASN A 614 -11.20 33.77 29.35
CA ASN A 614 -11.76 35.10 29.58
C ASN A 614 -12.55 35.66 28.37
N GLU A 615 -12.71 34.89 27.28
CA GLU A 615 -13.46 35.31 26.11
C GLU A 615 -14.92 34.86 26.20
N GLU A 616 -15.85 35.71 25.72
CA GLU A 616 -17.29 35.39 25.71
C GLU A 616 -17.65 34.31 24.68
N GLU A 617 -16.78 34.05 23.70
CA GLU A 617 -16.96 33.03 22.68
C GLU A 617 -16.17 31.75 23.01
N HIS A 618 -16.83 30.61 22.97
CA HIS A 618 -16.22 29.30 23.20
C HIS A 618 -16.13 28.52 21.88
N PHE A 619 -14.91 28.21 21.45
CA PHE A 619 -14.70 27.35 20.28
C PHE A 619 -15.08 25.89 20.59
N TYR A 620 -15.91 25.32 19.72
CA TYR A 620 -16.22 23.89 19.64
C TYR A 620 -15.99 23.43 18.19
N GLY A 621 -15.57 22.20 18.03
CA GLY A 621 -15.36 21.57 16.73
C GLY A 621 -13.98 20.96 16.56
N GLY A 622 -13.79 20.22 15.46
CA GLY A 622 -12.48 19.73 15.03
C GLY A 622 -11.61 20.81 14.38
N LYS A 623 -10.32 20.50 14.25
CA LYS A 623 -9.32 21.29 13.51
C LYS A 623 -9.03 20.59 12.18
N VAL A 624 -9.50 21.16 11.08
CA VAL A 624 -9.19 20.64 9.74
C VAL A 624 -7.70 20.84 9.46
N ASP A 625 -7.02 19.74 9.14
CA ASP A 625 -5.58 19.72 8.86
C ASP A 625 -5.22 18.53 7.94
N ASP A 626 -3.98 18.49 7.45
CA ASP A 626 -3.38 17.27 6.91
C ASP A 626 -3.38 16.17 8.02
N ILE A 627 -3.76 14.94 7.70
CA ILE A 627 -3.79 13.83 8.66
C ILE A 627 -2.91 12.70 8.18
N THR A 628 -1.84 12.45 8.91
CA THR A 628 -0.97 11.30 8.73
C THR A 628 -1.04 10.38 9.93
N VAL A 629 -1.24 9.09 9.67
CA VAL A 629 -1.26 8.04 10.70
C VAL A 629 -0.39 6.89 10.24
N VAL A 630 0.60 6.52 11.04
CA VAL A 630 1.38 5.29 10.89
C VAL A 630 1.06 4.37 12.05
N VAL A 631 0.64 3.14 11.74
CA VAL A 631 0.38 2.09 12.72
C VAL A 631 1.37 0.96 12.51
N ALA A 632 2.06 0.56 13.58
CA ALA A 632 2.95 -0.59 13.63
C ALA A 632 2.49 -1.59 14.70
N CYS A 633 2.13 -2.80 14.29
CA CYS A 633 1.80 -3.89 15.20
C CYS A 633 3.05 -4.68 15.58
N ILE A 634 3.29 -4.89 16.88
CA ILE A 634 4.42 -5.67 17.36
C ILE A 634 4.07 -7.17 17.28
N VAL A 635 4.77 -7.90 16.42
CA VAL A 635 4.56 -9.33 16.17
C VAL A 635 5.81 -10.14 16.50
N SER A 636 5.68 -11.46 16.68
CA SER A 636 6.85 -12.32 16.86
C SER A 636 7.65 -12.42 15.56
N SER A 637 8.97 -12.40 15.63
CA SER A 637 9.85 -12.48 14.45
C SER A 637 9.77 -13.83 13.71
N ASP A 638 9.25 -14.87 14.36
CA ASP A 638 9.07 -16.22 13.80
C ASP A 638 7.74 -16.41 13.03
N SER A 639 6.93 -15.34 12.89
CA SER A 639 5.55 -15.40 12.33
C SER A 639 5.49 -15.09 10.86
#